data_AF-A0A7S2WUD7-F1
#
_entry.id   AF-A0A7S2WUD7-F1
#
_cell.length_a   1.000
_cell.length_b   1.000
_cell.length_c   1.000
_cell.angle_alpha   90.00
_cell.angle_beta   90.00
_cell.angle_gamma   90.00
#
_symmetry.space_group_name_H-M   'P 1'
#
loop_
_entity.id
_entity.type
_entity.pdbx_description
1 polymer ?
#
loop_
_entity_poly.entity_id
_entity_poly.type
_entity_poly.pdbx_seq_one_letter_code
_entity_poly.pdbx_strand_id
1 'polypeptide(L)'
;MARGGRLLVVFFGVLATCSWIASSLSTQHSKRRKGPDERYRKNTDLYTQLGQSKPTLARSPVLTAKPKVLAPAGGWPQLRAAALAGADCVYFGCSGGLNARARAANFAASELGEVVRFLHARGMEGYLCMNVLVFDDEIDQAMEIAREAAKCGVDALIVQDLGLAHLLREVAPGLPVHASTQMSITDANGALFVARELGCETVVVGRELSVEDISAVSSRLSLEASGVRGDDAGAMPTRVEAFVHGALCVSYSGQCFSSEAWGGRSANRGQCAQACRMPYALIVDGEIRKLIDDASYLLSPQDLMGLDRVSDMIAAGVDTFKIEGRLKGPEYVYLTTSAYRARVDEAWAKLTGEAAPPASSAPRWVPSREDLAQVFARGQDHQFDGLTEGFLDGPQHQVVVRGRAPKHRGRLVGRVVRVNIRGRSGGRGGASGDVEVVVDLGDTGCEVRRGDGVVFDQGRPESEELGGPVFGVRDPRTGREVDLGDTDAGLVSLVFGRDVGRRIADLGPKALSQALVWKTKDPRLEAQVAQSLATVVPAASANVPVEAQLPVLEEGRRRAVDARVTVRLGETLRVELRDEDGNVGTAETASTAATAAKRPLSTDVIASALGELGGSPFHLAASRVVVDLDPAADLFVALSEIKAARREALRALGTAWLARIEERDAERSRGLLSSAETQDFLLHWRATLPTQLPLGAGHPQETEPSPTTPTPRPYSISVLCRSPAQVRAVADAVSRRGSALGEAVSEVVVDFLEAKGIPRALEVVREAGLHAVVAAPRIVKPAEEGLWRWLLYDLQPDGILVRSTGLLQQLLQSGSSQEDSAAEGHCSSGKGENAITAGDLPVAKPAAATAEGPVSTPRIHGDFSLNAANALTASLLLSSGLASLAPTHDLNADQLVELAESLGSSWEAERTQGEPAPDGQLECILHQKLPIFHTEHCVFCRFLSSGNSYKDCGHPCETQSVHLRGTDGEDNLVLADMGCRNTVFNAKAQSAAEYLPPLISAGYRRFRIELVDEPPEVVEPLLSGYAEVLEAAWHAADVEDSQGHGPLASNHDDDDDDHHQQQQQQHQDLDFYRVLSRLFDFLETLPDSNGRAHGVTDGSLRPVSERAWSSLRPTARR
;
A
#
# COMPACT_ATOMS: atom_id res chain seq x y z
N MET A 1 65.97 23.91 -32.26
CA MET A 1 66.62 24.70 -33.33
C MET A 1 65.88 26.02 -33.47
N ALA A 2 66.63 27.12 -33.33
CA ALA A 2 66.40 28.54 -33.68
C ALA A 2 64.99 29.01 -34.13
N ARG A 3 64.43 30.15 -33.70
CA ARG A 3 64.99 31.37 -33.08
C ARG A 3 63.84 32.23 -32.51
N GLY A 4 64.13 32.98 -31.44
CA GLY A 4 63.22 33.88 -30.72
C GLY A 4 62.93 35.24 -31.39
N GLY A 5 62.36 36.24 -30.69
CA GLY A 5 62.04 36.33 -29.28
C GLY A 5 61.40 37.68 -28.85
N ARG A 6 61.70 38.07 -27.60
CA ARG A 6 61.43 39.32 -26.82
C ARG A 6 60.06 39.43 -26.12
N LEU A 7 59.97 39.44 -24.78
CA LEU A 7 60.24 40.52 -23.75
C LEU A 7 59.29 41.74 -23.93
N LEU A 8 58.69 42.42 -22.94
CA LEU A 8 58.72 42.47 -21.46
C LEU A 8 57.59 43.46 -21.02
N VAL A 9 56.87 43.16 -19.91
CA VAL A 9 56.29 44.00 -18.79
C VAL A 9 55.99 45.51 -19.05
N VAL A 10 54.83 46.08 -18.64
CA VAL A 10 54.62 46.89 -17.39
C VAL A 10 53.13 47.35 -17.19
N PHE A 11 52.59 47.07 -15.99
CA PHE A 11 51.65 47.75 -15.06
C PHE A 11 50.24 48.33 -15.38
N PHE A 12 49.28 47.81 -14.59
CA PHE A 12 48.16 48.41 -13.79
C PHE A 12 47.06 49.29 -14.41
N GLY A 13 45.79 48.92 -14.12
CA GLY A 13 44.62 49.82 -14.26
C GLY A 13 43.23 49.18 -14.06
N VAL A 14 42.88 48.88 -12.79
CA VAL A 14 41.56 49.05 -12.13
C VAL A 14 40.26 48.52 -12.80
N LEU A 15 39.69 47.51 -12.13
CA LEU A 15 38.27 47.27 -11.80
C LEU A 15 37.18 47.96 -12.65
N ALA A 16 36.52 47.18 -13.52
CA ALA A 16 35.05 47.04 -13.56
C ALA A 16 34.64 46.11 -14.72
N THR A 17 33.62 45.28 -14.47
CA THR A 17 32.76 44.57 -15.47
C THR A 17 33.37 43.42 -16.30
N CYS A 18 33.24 42.19 -15.78
CA CYS A 18 33.15 40.98 -16.60
C CYS A 18 31.96 40.13 -16.15
N SER A 19 30.81 40.33 -16.80
CA SER A 19 29.77 39.32 -16.94
C SER A 19 29.10 39.56 -18.30
N TRP A 20 29.83 39.24 -19.36
CA TRP A 20 29.31 39.06 -20.72
C TRP A 20 30.43 38.51 -21.59
N ILE A 21 30.07 37.70 -22.60
CA ILE A 21 30.94 36.97 -23.54
C ILE A 21 31.33 35.54 -23.10
N ALA A 22 30.30 34.69 -23.04
CA ALA A 22 30.40 33.30 -23.49
C ALA A 22 29.08 32.93 -24.19
N SER A 23 28.79 33.60 -25.32
CA SER A 23 27.61 33.34 -26.15
C SER A 23 27.87 33.78 -27.59
N SER A 24 28.76 33.07 -28.29
CA SER A 24 28.78 33.08 -29.76
C SER A 24 29.70 31.98 -30.25
N LEU A 25 29.20 30.76 -30.38
CA LEU A 25 29.72 29.70 -31.27
C LEU A 25 28.78 28.48 -31.19
N SER A 26 27.57 28.61 -31.74
CA SER A 26 26.67 27.47 -32.03
C SER A 26 25.47 27.95 -32.86
N THR A 27 25.69 28.29 -34.13
CA THR A 27 24.60 28.41 -35.12
C THR A 27 25.11 28.02 -36.51
N GLN A 28 25.07 26.74 -36.82
CA GLN A 28 24.87 26.27 -38.19
C GLN A 28 23.66 25.34 -38.19
N HIS A 29 22.51 25.88 -38.59
CA HIS A 29 21.28 25.15 -38.85
C HIS A 29 21.44 24.29 -40.10
N SER A 30 21.49 22.96 -39.94
CA SER A 30 21.12 22.07 -41.04
C SER A 30 19.59 22.04 -41.13
N LYS A 31 19.03 22.57 -42.22
CA LYS A 31 17.61 22.40 -42.56
C LYS A 31 17.36 20.93 -42.95
N ARG A 32 17.05 20.07 -41.98
CA ARG A 32 16.39 18.79 -42.24
C ARG A 32 14.91 19.06 -42.55
N ARG A 33 14.42 18.46 -43.63
CA ARG A 33 12.98 18.43 -43.96
C ARG A 33 12.24 17.72 -42.81
N LYS A 34 11.32 18.44 -42.17
CA LYS A 34 10.43 17.90 -41.13
C LYS A 34 9.49 16.88 -41.77
N GLY A 35 9.56 15.62 -41.32
CA GLY A 35 8.56 14.60 -41.62
C GLY A 35 7.30 14.78 -40.77
N PRO A 36 6.19 14.09 -41.10
CA PRO A 36 4.92 14.21 -40.38
C PRO A 36 4.97 13.73 -38.91
N ASP A 37 5.97 12.96 -38.52
CA ASP A 37 6.09 12.34 -37.18
C ASP A 37 6.72 13.25 -36.10
N GLU A 38 7.24 14.42 -36.45
CA GLU A 38 7.96 15.30 -35.51
C GLU A 38 7.05 16.26 -34.70
N ARG A 39 5.72 16.02 -34.69
CA ARG A 39 4.73 16.84 -33.96
C ARG A 39 4.19 16.19 -32.68
N TYR A 40 4.74 15.07 -32.23
CA TYR A 40 4.25 14.30 -31.09
C TYR A 40 5.10 14.50 -29.82
N ARG A 41 5.14 15.75 -29.32
CA ARG A 41 5.66 16.07 -27.98
C ARG A 41 4.48 16.10 -26.98
N LYS A 42 4.66 15.62 -25.74
CA LYS A 42 3.61 15.63 -24.70
C LYS A 42 2.99 17.02 -24.57
N ASN A 43 1.67 17.10 -24.66
CA ASN A 43 0.95 18.32 -24.32
C ASN A 43 0.78 18.36 -22.81
N THR A 44 1.82 18.76 -22.08
CA THR A 44 1.81 19.02 -20.62
C THR A 44 0.73 20.04 -20.23
N ASP A 45 0.24 20.83 -21.20
CA ASP A 45 -0.87 21.75 -21.01
C ASP A 45 -2.21 21.05 -20.74
N LEU A 46 -2.46 19.80 -21.17
CA LEU A 46 -3.79 19.19 -20.99
C LEU A 46 -4.11 18.94 -19.50
N TYR A 47 -3.17 18.38 -18.72
CA TYR A 47 -3.34 18.22 -17.26
C TYR A 47 -3.29 19.57 -16.52
N THR A 48 -2.48 20.51 -17.00
CA THR A 48 -2.38 21.84 -16.40
C THR A 48 -3.63 22.69 -16.70
N GLN A 49 -4.32 22.43 -17.81
CA GLN A 49 -5.58 23.06 -18.23
C GLN A 49 -6.81 22.37 -17.62
N LEU A 50 -6.80 21.04 -17.52
CA LEU A 50 -7.87 20.24 -16.90
C LEU A 50 -7.80 20.23 -15.36
N GLY A 51 -6.61 20.44 -14.77
CA GLY A 51 -6.35 20.54 -13.33
C GLY A 51 -6.36 21.97 -12.77
N GLN A 52 -6.99 22.95 -13.46
CA GLN A 52 -6.99 24.37 -13.04
C GLN A 52 -7.80 24.71 -11.79
N SER A 53 -8.34 23.73 -11.07
CA SER A 53 -8.69 23.95 -9.67
C SER A 53 -7.52 23.52 -8.80
N LYS A 54 -6.57 24.44 -8.55
CA LYS A 54 -5.78 24.31 -7.32
C LYS A 54 -6.81 24.19 -6.19
N PRO A 55 -6.79 23.13 -5.36
CA PRO A 55 -7.52 23.17 -4.10
C PRO A 55 -7.00 24.43 -3.41
N THR A 56 -7.86 25.43 -3.30
CA THR A 56 -7.58 26.53 -2.39
C THR A 56 -7.53 25.82 -1.05
N LEU A 57 -6.38 25.81 -0.35
CA LEU A 57 -6.26 25.24 1.00
C LEU A 57 -7.53 25.62 1.75
N ALA A 58 -8.44 24.65 1.85
CA ALA A 58 -9.73 24.90 2.45
C ALA A 58 -9.43 25.25 3.92
N ARG A 59 -10.28 26.11 4.50
CA ARG A 59 -10.17 26.65 5.87
C ARG A 59 -9.48 25.62 6.78
N SER A 60 -8.42 26.05 7.50
CA SER A 60 -7.67 25.22 8.44
C SER A 60 -8.62 24.23 9.13
N PRO A 61 -8.39 22.91 9.01
CA PRO A 61 -9.32 21.96 9.57
C PRO A 61 -9.50 22.26 11.05
N VAL A 62 -10.74 22.13 11.51
CA VAL A 62 -11.05 22.26 12.92
C VAL A 62 -10.33 21.09 13.60
N LEU A 63 -9.33 21.39 14.42
CA LEU A 63 -8.68 20.38 15.25
C LEU A 63 -9.73 19.84 16.23
N THR A 64 -10.25 18.66 15.96
CA THR A 64 -11.33 18.03 16.75
C THR A 64 -10.79 17.19 17.90
N ALA A 65 -9.69 16.46 17.66
CA ALA A 65 -9.03 15.62 18.63
C ALA A 65 -7.55 15.46 18.33
N LYS A 66 -6.78 15.13 19.37
CA LYS A 66 -5.34 14.85 19.24
C LYS A 66 -5.11 13.54 18.48
N PRO A 67 -4.27 13.53 17.43
CA PRO A 67 -4.04 12.31 16.66
C PRO A 67 -3.37 11.19 17.47
N LYS A 68 -3.76 9.95 17.14
CA LYS A 68 -3.26 8.72 17.75
C LYS A 68 -1.95 8.26 17.13
N VAL A 69 -1.06 7.65 17.91
CA VAL A 69 0.14 6.93 17.44
C VAL A 69 -0.14 5.43 17.42
N LEU A 70 -0.20 4.84 16.24
CA LEU A 70 -0.46 3.42 16.01
C LEU A 70 0.84 2.65 15.78
N ALA A 71 1.21 1.80 16.75
CA ALA A 71 2.44 1.01 16.72
C ALA A 71 2.22 -0.43 16.21
N PRO A 72 3.24 -1.03 15.57
CA PRO A 72 3.18 -2.43 15.12
C PRO A 72 3.51 -3.42 16.24
N ALA A 73 2.79 -4.54 16.30
CA ALA A 73 3.21 -5.70 17.07
C ALA A 73 3.23 -6.98 16.21
N GLY A 74 4.42 -7.59 16.11
CA GLY A 74 4.59 -8.93 15.54
C GLY A 74 4.38 -10.07 16.53
N GLY A 75 4.30 -9.76 17.82
CA GLY A 75 4.15 -10.68 18.94
C GLY A 75 4.32 -9.95 20.28
N TRP A 76 4.34 -10.71 21.39
CA TRP A 76 4.41 -10.17 22.75
C TRP A 76 5.56 -9.19 23.04
N PRO A 77 6.82 -9.42 22.60
CA PRO A 77 7.91 -8.48 22.86
C PRO A 77 7.64 -7.08 22.27
N GLN A 78 7.17 -7.03 21.03
CA GLN A 78 6.82 -5.80 20.33
C GLN A 78 5.59 -5.12 20.95
N LEU A 79 4.57 -5.89 21.33
CA LEU A 79 3.38 -5.39 22.03
C LEU A 79 3.76 -4.66 23.33
N ARG A 80 4.62 -5.28 24.14
CA ARG A 80 5.12 -4.68 25.39
C ARG A 80 5.98 -3.45 25.13
N ALA A 81 6.82 -3.46 24.10
CA ALA A 81 7.62 -2.32 23.69
C ALA A 81 6.76 -1.12 23.24
N ALA A 82 5.72 -1.37 22.44
CA ALA A 82 4.75 -0.34 22.01
C ALA A 82 4.01 0.28 23.20
N ALA A 83 3.57 -0.56 24.14
CA ALA A 83 2.92 -0.10 25.36
C ALA A 83 3.83 0.78 26.22
N LEU A 84 5.10 0.36 26.41
CA LEU A 84 6.08 1.14 27.15
C LEU A 84 6.40 2.48 26.48
N ALA A 85 6.48 2.51 25.14
CA ALA A 85 6.76 3.72 24.38
C ALA A 85 5.57 4.70 24.30
N GLY A 86 4.38 4.31 24.78
CA GLY A 86 3.19 5.15 24.76
C GLY A 86 2.42 5.17 23.44
N ALA A 87 2.31 4.04 22.72
CA ALA A 87 1.44 3.93 21.53
C ALA A 87 -0.05 4.00 21.91
N ASP A 88 -0.88 4.83 21.27
CA ASP A 88 -2.34 4.90 21.57
C ASP A 88 -3.04 3.61 21.17
N CYS A 89 -2.56 3.03 20.08
CA CYS A 89 -3.14 1.85 19.48
C CYS A 89 -2.02 0.92 19.04
N VAL A 90 -2.30 -0.37 19.01
CA VAL A 90 -1.38 -1.38 18.48
C VAL A 90 -2.10 -2.23 17.44
N TYR A 91 -1.51 -2.39 16.26
CA TYR A 91 -2.01 -3.33 15.25
C TYR A 91 -1.16 -4.59 15.18
N PHE A 92 -1.83 -5.74 15.06
CA PHE A 92 -1.21 -7.06 15.08
C PHE A 92 -1.91 -8.03 14.12
N GLY A 93 -1.27 -9.18 13.85
CA GLY A 93 -1.84 -10.24 13.02
C GLY A 93 -2.18 -11.47 13.86
N CYS A 94 -3.15 -12.25 13.38
CA CYS A 94 -3.43 -13.59 13.88
C CYS A 94 -2.77 -14.64 12.98
N SER A 95 -2.30 -15.72 13.59
CA SER A 95 -1.90 -16.94 12.89
C SER A 95 -3.12 -17.51 12.16
N GLY A 96 -2.98 -17.84 10.87
CA GLY A 96 -4.11 -18.27 10.03
C GLY A 96 -4.06 -17.81 8.57
N GLY A 97 -3.01 -17.08 8.15
CA GLY A 97 -2.80 -16.74 6.74
C GLY A 97 -3.49 -15.46 6.25
N LEU A 98 -4.47 -14.94 6.99
CA LEU A 98 -5.28 -13.78 6.57
C LEU A 98 -4.63 -12.41 6.85
N ASN A 99 -3.31 -12.29 6.91
CA ASN A 99 -2.66 -11.00 7.15
C ASN A 99 -1.40 -10.79 6.32
N ALA A 100 -1.12 -9.53 5.97
CA ALA A 100 -0.06 -9.16 5.04
C ALA A 100 1.39 -9.41 5.55
N ARG A 101 1.57 -10.06 6.70
CA ARG A 101 2.86 -10.38 7.32
C ARG A 101 2.87 -11.83 7.81
N ALA A 102 2.64 -12.77 6.89
CA ALA A 102 2.63 -14.21 7.16
C ALA A 102 3.89 -14.74 7.89
N ARG A 103 5.04 -14.05 7.77
CA ARG A 103 6.31 -14.41 8.43
C ARG A 103 6.50 -13.81 9.82
N ALA A 104 5.61 -12.95 10.30
CA ALA A 104 5.65 -12.48 11.68
C ALA A 104 5.30 -13.65 12.62
N ALA A 105 5.71 -13.57 13.89
CA ALA A 105 5.33 -14.60 14.86
C ALA A 105 3.80 -14.71 14.96
N ASN A 106 3.12 -13.55 14.93
CA ASN A 106 1.66 -13.41 15.06
C ASN A 106 1.12 -13.99 16.37
N PHE A 107 -0.10 -13.64 16.73
CA PHE A 107 -0.79 -14.21 17.88
C PHE A 107 -1.65 -15.38 17.44
N ALA A 108 -1.79 -16.42 18.25
CA ALA A 108 -2.83 -17.42 18.02
C ALA A 108 -4.22 -16.81 18.32
N ALA A 109 -5.27 -17.32 17.67
CA ALA A 109 -6.64 -16.83 17.91
C ALA A 109 -7.03 -16.94 19.41
N SER A 110 -6.57 -17.99 20.09
CA SER A 110 -6.78 -18.19 21.54
C SER A 110 -6.09 -17.15 22.43
N GLU A 111 -5.07 -16.45 21.94
CA GLU A 111 -4.36 -15.40 22.68
C GLU A 111 -5.04 -14.03 22.57
N LEU A 112 -6.00 -13.85 21.64
CA LEU A 112 -6.62 -12.55 21.36
C LEU A 112 -7.21 -11.90 22.60
N GLY A 113 -7.95 -12.66 23.41
CA GLY A 113 -8.51 -12.14 24.65
C GLY A 113 -7.46 -11.67 25.66
N GLU A 114 -6.29 -12.32 25.72
CA GLU A 114 -5.18 -11.88 26.59
C GLU A 114 -4.52 -10.59 26.05
N VAL A 115 -4.31 -10.52 24.74
CA VAL A 115 -3.75 -9.33 24.06
C VAL A 115 -4.63 -8.12 24.27
N VAL A 116 -5.95 -8.26 24.04
CA VAL A 116 -6.91 -7.18 24.19
C VAL A 116 -6.99 -6.72 25.64
N ARG A 117 -7.13 -7.64 26.60
CA ARG A 117 -7.11 -7.29 28.04
C ARG A 117 -5.82 -6.57 28.44
N PHE A 118 -4.66 -6.99 27.92
CA PHE A 118 -3.38 -6.32 28.18
C PHE A 118 -3.39 -4.87 27.68
N LEU A 119 -3.91 -4.62 26.48
CA LEU A 119 -3.99 -3.29 25.88
C LEU A 119 -5.01 -2.39 26.61
N HIS A 120 -6.23 -2.90 26.81
CA HIS A 120 -7.31 -2.15 27.46
C HIS A 120 -6.96 -1.79 28.89
N ALA A 121 -6.30 -2.68 29.66
CA ALA A 121 -5.81 -2.39 31.00
C ALA A 121 -4.75 -1.25 31.05
N ARG A 122 -4.32 -0.74 29.90
CA ARG A 122 -3.41 0.40 29.74
C ARG A 122 -4.03 1.57 28.98
N GLY A 123 -5.34 1.52 28.71
CA GLY A 123 -6.04 2.54 27.91
C GLY A 123 -5.61 2.56 26.45
N MET A 124 -5.11 1.44 25.92
CA MET A 124 -4.68 1.32 24.53
C MET A 124 -5.70 0.51 23.74
N GLU A 125 -5.83 0.79 22.44
CA GLU A 125 -6.69 0.04 21.53
C GLU A 125 -5.91 -1.03 20.75
N GLY A 126 -6.57 -2.14 20.43
CA GLY A 126 -6.00 -3.26 19.66
C GLY A 126 -6.68 -3.45 18.31
N TYR A 127 -5.93 -3.36 17.21
CA TYR A 127 -6.45 -3.54 15.85
C TYR A 127 -5.94 -4.84 15.23
N LEU A 128 -6.84 -5.74 14.84
CA LEU A 128 -6.47 -6.99 14.19
C LEU A 128 -6.42 -6.82 12.68
N CYS A 129 -5.32 -7.24 12.06
CA CYS A 129 -5.20 -7.23 10.61
C CYS A 129 -5.80 -8.49 9.98
N MET A 130 -6.78 -8.26 9.10
CA MET A 130 -7.30 -9.20 8.10
C MET A 130 -7.08 -8.62 6.69
N ASN A 131 -5.86 -8.17 6.44
CA ASN A 131 -5.53 -7.20 5.40
C ASN A 131 -4.87 -7.85 4.17
N VAL A 132 -5.49 -8.91 3.67
CA VAL A 132 -5.15 -9.63 2.44
C VAL A 132 -6.41 -9.84 1.61
N LEU A 133 -6.26 -10.24 0.35
CA LEU A 133 -7.36 -10.82 -0.42
C LEU A 133 -7.79 -12.15 0.20
N VAL A 134 -9.08 -12.45 0.17
CA VAL A 134 -9.64 -13.70 0.68
C VAL A 134 -10.24 -14.47 -0.50
N PHE A 135 -9.93 -15.75 -0.63
CA PHE A 135 -10.51 -16.60 -1.67
C PHE A 135 -11.85 -17.19 -1.21
N ASP A 136 -12.67 -17.68 -2.14
CA ASP A 136 -14.02 -18.19 -1.84
C ASP A 136 -14.01 -19.31 -0.78
N ASP A 137 -13.03 -20.21 -0.84
CA ASP A 137 -12.80 -21.31 0.11
C ASP A 137 -12.29 -20.86 1.49
N GLU A 138 -11.83 -19.60 1.62
CA GLU A 138 -11.29 -19.02 2.84
C GLU A 138 -12.30 -18.15 3.60
N ILE A 139 -13.48 -17.86 3.01
CA ILE A 139 -14.49 -16.97 3.61
C ILE A 139 -14.96 -17.49 4.98
N ASP A 140 -15.22 -18.78 5.12
CA ASP A 140 -15.70 -19.36 6.38
C ASP A 140 -14.65 -19.19 7.49
N GLN A 141 -13.36 -19.41 7.17
CA GLN A 141 -12.25 -19.19 8.09
C GLN A 141 -12.11 -17.71 8.47
N ALA A 142 -12.23 -16.81 7.49
CA ALA A 142 -12.18 -15.37 7.73
C ALA A 142 -13.29 -14.93 8.69
N MET A 143 -14.50 -15.43 8.50
CA MET A 143 -15.64 -15.11 9.37
C MET A 143 -15.47 -15.67 10.78
N GLU A 144 -14.90 -16.86 10.94
CA GLU A 144 -14.61 -17.40 12.27
C GLU A 144 -13.61 -16.54 13.05
N ILE A 145 -12.53 -16.10 12.39
CA ILE A 145 -11.53 -15.20 12.99
C ILE A 145 -12.15 -13.85 13.35
N ALA A 146 -12.95 -13.25 12.46
CA ALA A 146 -13.61 -11.98 12.71
C ALA A 146 -14.58 -12.04 13.90
N ARG A 147 -15.33 -13.14 14.03
CA ARG A 147 -16.25 -13.35 15.16
C ARG A 147 -15.50 -13.56 16.46
N GLU A 148 -14.39 -14.29 16.45
CA GLU A 148 -13.57 -14.44 17.64
C GLU A 148 -12.93 -13.11 18.06
N ALA A 149 -12.50 -12.31 17.10
CA ALA A 149 -12.01 -10.95 17.35
C ALA A 149 -13.09 -10.07 18.00
N ALA A 150 -14.33 -10.10 17.49
CA ALA A 150 -15.46 -9.39 18.07
C ALA A 150 -15.70 -9.81 19.53
N LYS A 151 -15.79 -11.11 19.81
CA LYS A 151 -15.99 -11.64 21.18
C LYS A 151 -14.87 -11.27 22.13
N CYS A 152 -13.63 -11.24 21.65
CA CYS A 152 -12.47 -10.89 22.45
C CYS A 152 -12.34 -9.39 22.74
N GLY A 153 -13.20 -8.54 22.17
CA GLY A 153 -13.16 -7.09 22.35
C GLY A 153 -12.10 -6.37 21.50
N VAL A 154 -11.68 -6.97 20.37
CA VAL A 154 -10.80 -6.27 19.41
C VAL A 154 -11.46 -4.96 18.98
N ASP A 155 -10.70 -3.87 18.96
CA ASP A 155 -11.27 -2.53 18.77
C ASP A 155 -11.58 -2.22 17.30
N ALA A 156 -10.86 -2.84 16.36
CA ALA A 156 -11.15 -2.74 14.93
C ALA A 156 -10.47 -3.87 14.13
N LEU A 157 -11.04 -4.20 12.97
CA LEU A 157 -10.39 -5.00 11.93
C LEU A 157 -9.80 -4.10 10.84
N ILE A 158 -8.54 -4.33 10.46
CA ILE A 158 -7.94 -3.69 9.29
C ILE A 158 -8.10 -4.66 8.10
N VAL A 159 -8.97 -4.33 7.15
CA VAL A 159 -9.43 -5.25 6.08
C VAL A 159 -9.02 -4.74 4.70
N GLN A 160 -8.66 -5.64 3.80
CA GLN A 160 -8.40 -5.33 2.39
C GLN A 160 -9.54 -5.79 1.48
N ASP A 161 -10.02 -7.01 1.67
CA ASP A 161 -11.02 -7.63 0.81
C ASP A 161 -12.37 -6.91 0.89
N LEU A 162 -12.90 -6.46 -0.27
CA LEU A 162 -14.12 -5.64 -0.34
C LEU A 162 -15.34 -6.46 0.10
N GLY A 163 -15.43 -7.71 -0.37
CA GLY A 163 -16.49 -8.64 -0.03
C GLY A 163 -16.53 -8.95 1.45
N LEU A 164 -15.37 -9.24 2.07
CA LEU A 164 -15.27 -9.42 3.51
C LEU A 164 -15.68 -8.18 4.29
N ALA A 165 -15.21 -6.99 3.89
CA ALA A 165 -15.56 -5.74 4.56
C ALA A 165 -17.08 -5.47 4.50
N HIS A 166 -17.70 -5.72 3.35
CA HIS A 166 -19.15 -5.60 3.18
C HIS A 166 -19.91 -6.61 4.07
N LEU A 167 -19.48 -7.86 4.08
CA LEU A 167 -20.08 -8.94 4.87
C LEU A 167 -20.02 -8.70 6.38
N LEU A 168 -18.93 -8.09 6.86
CA LEU A 168 -18.76 -7.80 8.30
C LEU A 168 -19.82 -6.85 8.85
N ARG A 169 -20.40 -5.98 8.00
CA ARG A 169 -21.51 -5.10 8.40
C ARG A 169 -22.74 -5.87 8.84
N GLU A 170 -22.98 -7.02 8.24
CA GLU A 170 -24.13 -7.88 8.55
C GLU A 170 -23.82 -8.83 9.71
N VAL A 171 -22.62 -9.44 9.69
CA VAL A 171 -22.30 -10.52 10.64
C VAL A 171 -21.79 -9.99 11.98
N ALA A 172 -21.04 -8.88 11.98
CA ALA A 172 -20.42 -8.29 13.15
C ALA A 172 -20.56 -6.75 13.15
N PRO A 173 -21.80 -6.20 13.10
CA PRO A 173 -22.04 -4.76 12.94
C PRO A 173 -21.39 -3.87 14.01
N GLY A 174 -21.18 -4.39 15.22
CA GLY A 174 -20.55 -3.66 16.32
C GLY A 174 -19.01 -3.69 16.31
N LEU A 175 -18.36 -4.38 15.37
CA LEU A 175 -16.91 -4.44 15.23
C LEU A 175 -16.45 -3.47 14.13
N PRO A 176 -15.78 -2.35 14.47
CA PRO A 176 -15.33 -1.37 13.50
C PRO A 176 -14.41 -1.96 12.42
N VAL A 177 -14.60 -1.51 11.18
CA VAL A 177 -13.75 -1.87 10.04
C VAL A 177 -12.93 -0.66 9.61
N HIS A 178 -11.63 -0.86 9.48
CA HIS A 178 -10.66 0.10 8.95
C HIS A 178 -10.21 -0.37 7.56
N ALA A 179 -10.35 0.49 6.55
CA ALA A 179 -9.91 0.21 5.19
C ALA A 179 -8.38 0.18 5.11
N SER A 180 -7.80 -0.95 4.72
CA SER A 180 -6.36 -1.15 4.57
C SER A 180 -5.79 -0.31 3.43
N THR A 181 -4.54 0.15 3.57
CA THR A 181 -3.78 0.76 2.46
C THR A 181 -3.66 -0.19 1.24
N GLN A 182 -3.83 -1.49 1.44
CA GLN A 182 -3.86 -2.48 0.35
C GLN A 182 -5.11 -2.36 -0.55
N MET A 183 -6.10 -1.53 -0.21
CA MET A 183 -7.26 -1.23 -1.06
C MET A 183 -6.96 -0.15 -2.11
N SER A 184 -5.69 0.28 -2.23
CA SER A 184 -5.23 1.26 -3.22
C SER A 184 -5.94 2.62 -3.15
N ILE A 185 -6.24 3.10 -1.94
CA ILE A 185 -6.98 4.36 -1.76
C ILE A 185 -6.03 5.55 -1.88
N THR A 186 -6.08 6.19 -3.05
CA THR A 186 -5.17 7.29 -3.43
C THR A 186 -5.87 8.62 -3.68
N ASP A 187 -7.20 8.67 -3.59
CA ASP A 187 -7.99 9.89 -3.77
C ASP A 187 -9.20 9.93 -2.83
N ALA A 188 -9.92 11.05 -2.87
CA ALA A 188 -11.07 11.27 -2.01
C ALA A 188 -12.28 10.40 -2.37
N ASN A 189 -12.45 10.04 -3.63
CA ASN A 189 -13.58 9.21 -4.07
C ASN A 189 -13.41 7.75 -3.64
N GLY A 190 -12.17 7.23 -3.66
CA GLY A 190 -11.86 5.91 -3.11
C GLY A 190 -12.09 5.86 -1.60
N ALA A 191 -11.77 6.95 -0.89
CA ALA A 191 -12.08 7.08 0.54
C ALA A 191 -13.60 7.13 0.79
N LEU A 192 -14.37 7.83 -0.04
CA LEU A 192 -15.83 7.86 0.04
C LEU A 192 -16.47 6.50 -0.29
N PHE A 193 -15.92 5.76 -1.26
CA PHE A 193 -16.38 4.41 -1.59
C PHE A 193 -16.33 3.50 -0.38
N VAL A 194 -15.16 3.40 0.28
CA VAL A 194 -15.02 2.52 1.45
C VAL A 194 -15.83 3.03 2.65
N ALA A 195 -16.01 4.34 2.79
CA ALA A 195 -16.83 4.90 3.86
C ALA A 195 -18.32 4.56 3.68
N ARG A 196 -18.87 4.77 2.48
CA ARG A 196 -20.30 4.60 2.20
C ARG A 196 -20.69 3.14 1.96
N GLU A 197 -20.02 2.51 1.00
CA GLU A 197 -20.40 1.19 0.51
C GLU A 197 -19.94 0.09 1.48
N LEU A 198 -18.79 0.27 2.14
CA LEU A 198 -18.23 -0.71 3.06
C LEU A 198 -18.35 -0.33 4.54
N GLY A 199 -18.82 0.87 4.88
CA GLY A 199 -19.03 1.28 6.27
C GLY A 199 -17.74 1.45 7.07
N CYS A 200 -16.61 1.68 6.39
CA CYS A 200 -15.32 1.82 7.06
C CYS A 200 -15.26 3.11 7.89
N GLU A 201 -14.97 2.98 9.19
CA GLU A 201 -14.83 4.12 10.11
C GLU A 201 -13.50 4.86 9.95
N THR A 202 -12.49 4.18 9.40
CA THR A 202 -11.15 4.74 9.17
C THR A 202 -10.64 4.31 7.81
N VAL A 203 -9.98 5.22 7.11
CA VAL A 203 -9.29 4.96 5.85
C VAL A 203 -7.78 5.08 6.02
N VAL A 204 -7.04 4.01 5.72
CA VAL A 204 -5.57 4.05 5.65
C VAL A 204 -5.15 4.45 4.24
N VAL A 205 -4.77 5.71 4.06
CA VAL A 205 -4.43 6.26 2.73
C VAL A 205 -3.11 5.69 2.17
N GLY A 206 -2.93 5.81 0.85
CA GLY A 206 -1.72 5.40 0.15
C GLY A 206 -0.44 6.05 0.71
N ARG A 207 0.68 5.31 0.68
CA ARG A 207 1.99 5.77 1.14
C ARG A 207 2.68 6.72 0.17
N GLU A 208 2.09 6.86 -1.01
CA GLU A 208 2.54 7.64 -2.15
C GLU A 208 1.90 9.03 -2.16
N LEU A 209 0.99 9.33 -1.23
CA LEU A 209 0.30 10.62 -1.13
C LEU A 209 1.16 11.68 -0.43
N SER A 210 1.10 12.90 -0.96
CA SER A 210 1.65 14.09 -0.31
C SER A 210 0.76 14.58 0.83
N VAL A 211 1.27 15.48 1.68
CA VAL A 211 0.47 16.13 2.73
C VAL A 211 -0.70 16.90 2.10
N GLU A 212 -0.49 17.51 0.94
CA GLU A 212 -1.54 18.19 0.17
C GLU A 212 -2.62 17.22 -0.31
N ASP A 213 -2.23 16.05 -0.84
CA ASP A 213 -3.17 15.02 -1.27
C ASP A 213 -4.01 14.51 -0.09
N ILE A 214 -3.36 14.23 1.05
CA ILE A 214 -4.02 13.79 2.28
C ILE A 214 -5.02 14.86 2.76
N SER A 215 -4.65 16.14 2.70
CA SER A 215 -5.53 17.25 3.06
C SER A 215 -6.78 17.31 2.18
N ALA A 216 -6.65 17.05 0.87
CA ALA A 216 -7.77 17.00 -0.05
C ALA A 216 -8.74 15.84 0.29
N VAL A 217 -8.21 14.65 0.60
CA VAL A 217 -9.00 13.49 1.05
C VAL A 217 -9.75 13.81 2.34
N SER A 218 -9.04 14.27 3.38
CA SER A 218 -9.62 14.58 4.70
C SER A 218 -10.70 15.68 4.60
N SER A 219 -10.44 16.72 3.80
CA SER A 219 -11.40 17.80 3.58
C SER A 219 -12.69 17.30 2.92
N ARG A 220 -12.59 16.39 1.94
CA ARG A 220 -13.77 15.85 1.25
C ARG A 220 -14.62 14.96 2.16
N LEU A 221 -13.99 14.14 3.00
CA LEU A 221 -14.68 13.32 4.01
C LEU A 221 -15.37 14.20 5.06
N SER A 222 -14.71 15.26 5.50
CA SER A 222 -15.28 16.23 6.43
C SER A 222 -16.50 16.96 5.85
N LEU A 223 -16.41 17.38 4.58
CA LEU A 223 -17.53 18.01 3.87
C LEU A 223 -18.71 17.06 3.74
N GLU A 224 -18.44 15.78 3.41
CA GLU A 224 -19.48 14.77 3.31
C GLU A 224 -20.26 14.60 4.61
N ALA A 225 -19.55 14.44 5.73
CA ALA A 225 -20.17 14.30 7.04
C ALA A 225 -21.02 15.52 7.43
N SER A 226 -20.62 16.74 7.00
CA SER A 226 -21.38 17.97 7.24
C SER A 226 -22.61 18.17 6.34
N GLY A 227 -22.65 17.47 5.20
CA GLY A 227 -23.68 17.61 4.17
C GLY A 227 -24.88 16.68 4.32
N VAL A 228 -24.83 15.71 5.25
CA VAL A 228 -25.94 14.79 5.54
C VAL A 228 -27.15 15.56 6.05
N ARG A 229 -28.13 15.78 5.17
CA ARG A 229 -29.42 16.39 5.49
C ARG A 229 -30.39 15.29 5.94
N GLY A 230 -30.87 15.40 7.17
CA GLY A 230 -32.02 14.65 7.68
C GLY A 230 -31.63 13.30 8.29
N ASP A 231 -32.09 13.08 9.52
CA ASP A 231 -32.15 11.82 10.28
C ASP A 231 -30.85 11.23 10.87
N ASP A 232 -29.67 11.39 10.24
CA ASP A 232 -28.38 10.85 10.75
C ASP A 232 -27.43 11.90 11.35
N ALA A 233 -27.96 12.87 12.11
CA ALA A 233 -27.20 13.97 12.72
C ALA A 233 -26.17 13.55 13.81
N GLY A 234 -25.89 12.24 13.96
CA GLY A 234 -24.95 11.66 14.92
C GLY A 234 -23.81 10.84 14.30
N ALA A 235 -23.72 10.69 12.97
CA ALA A 235 -22.65 9.93 12.33
C ALA A 235 -21.32 10.70 12.38
N MET A 236 -20.29 10.09 12.99
CA MET A 236 -18.94 10.66 13.03
C MET A 236 -18.28 10.58 11.65
N PRO A 237 -17.49 11.60 11.23
CA PRO A 237 -16.74 11.54 9.98
C PRO A 237 -15.75 10.37 9.97
N THR A 238 -15.61 9.72 8.81
CA THR A 238 -14.57 8.71 8.57
C THR A 238 -13.19 9.31 8.83
N ARG A 239 -12.41 8.65 9.69
CA ARG A 239 -11.08 9.08 10.12
C ARG A 239 -10.01 8.76 9.09
N VAL A 240 -8.94 9.56 9.04
CA VAL A 240 -7.79 9.35 8.14
C VAL A 240 -6.59 8.84 8.92
N GLU A 241 -6.08 7.67 8.52
CA GLU A 241 -4.84 7.07 9.03
C GLU A 241 -3.75 7.11 7.96
N ALA A 242 -2.54 7.57 8.31
CA ALA A 242 -1.41 7.67 7.39
C ALA A 242 -0.16 6.99 7.94
N PHE A 243 0.57 6.29 7.08
CA PHE A 243 1.90 5.79 7.45
C PHE A 243 2.88 6.95 7.56
N VAL A 244 3.69 6.93 8.63
CA VAL A 244 4.70 7.96 8.88
C VAL A 244 6.11 7.42 9.01
N HIS A 245 6.28 6.12 9.25
CA HIS A 245 7.60 5.56 9.47
C HIS A 245 7.73 4.12 8.97
N GLY A 246 8.93 3.76 8.54
CA GLY A 246 9.32 2.40 8.22
C GLY A 246 9.29 2.09 6.74
N ALA A 247 8.95 0.84 6.39
CA ALA A 247 9.16 0.35 5.04
C ALA A 247 8.27 1.04 3.99
N LEU A 248 8.89 1.78 3.06
CA LEU A 248 8.20 2.27 1.86
C LEU A 248 8.11 1.14 0.84
N CYS A 249 6.91 0.89 0.32
CA CYS A 249 6.72 -0.01 -0.81
C CYS A 249 7.05 0.75 -2.09
N VAL A 250 7.74 0.13 -3.04
CA VAL A 250 7.93 0.77 -4.35
C VAL A 250 6.64 0.73 -5.18
N SER A 251 5.87 -0.34 -5.03
CA SER A 251 4.61 -0.54 -5.73
C SER A 251 3.46 0.03 -4.92
N TYR A 252 2.46 0.56 -5.62
CA TYR A 252 1.16 0.90 -5.04
C TYR A 252 0.61 -0.30 -4.26
N SER A 253 0.13 -0.02 -3.06
CA SER A 253 -0.30 -1.05 -2.11
C SER A 253 -1.54 -1.78 -2.64
N GLY A 254 -1.48 -3.12 -2.68
CA GLY A 254 -2.52 -3.97 -3.28
C GLY A 254 -2.38 -4.21 -4.79
N GLN A 255 -1.31 -3.71 -5.43
CA GLN A 255 -1.13 -3.75 -6.89
C GLN A 255 0.25 -4.31 -7.27
N CYS A 256 0.76 -5.32 -6.54
CA CYS A 256 2.08 -5.90 -6.81
C CYS A 256 2.02 -7.41 -7.07
N PHE A 257 2.27 -7.79 -8.32
CA PHE A 257 2.20 -9.19 -8.76
C PHE A 257 3.58 -9.85 -8.97
N SER A 258 4.68 -9.12 -8.76
CA SER A 258 6.05 -9.61 -8.97
C SER A 258 6.39 -10.91 -8.23
N SER A 259 5.96 -11.05 -6.98
CA SER A 259 6.31 -12.22 -6.15
C SER A 259 5.51 -13.47 -6.55
N GLU A 260 4.30 -13.27 -7.10
CA GLU A 260 3.47 -14.33 -7.66
C GLU A 260 4.08 -14.80 -8.98
N ALA A 261 4.32 -13.87 -9.91
CA ALA A 261 4.85 -14.13 -11.24
C ALA A 261 6.17 -14.92 -11.26
N TRP A 262 7.06 -14.67 -10.29
CA TRP A 262 8.39 -15.28 -10.26
C TRP A 262 8.55 -16.43 -9.27
N GLY A 263 7.59 -16.65 -8.38
CA GLY A 263 7.78 -17.61 -7.29
C GLY A 263 6.54 -18.11 -6.59
N GLY A 264 5.34 -17.92 -7.14
CA GLY A 264 4.07 -18.45 -6.61
C GLY A 264 3.75 -17.95 -5.20
N ARG A 265 4.15 -16.71 -4.89
CA ARG A 265 3.95 -16.08 -3.58
C ARG A 265 3.27 -14.74 -3.73
N SER A 266 1.99 -14.65 -3.41
CA SER A 266 1.27 -13.39 -3.56
C SER A 266 1.73 -12.35 -2.52
N ALA A 267 2.18 -11.20 -3.01
CA ALA A 267 2.50 -10.06 -2.15
C ALA A 267 1.22 -9.46 -1.53
N ASN A 268 0.12 -9.47 -2.27
CA ASN A 268 -1.22 -9.04 -1.84
C ASN A 268 -1.79 -9.98 -0.76
N ARG A 269 -1.24 -11.19 -0.61
CA ARG A 269 -1.57 -12.15 0.44
C ARG A 269 -0.48 -12.30 1.53
N GLY A 270 0.40 -11.31 1.65
CA GLY A 270 1.38 -11.24 2.73
C GLY A 270 2.63 -12.10 2.58
N GLN A 271 2.83 -12.73 1.41
CA GLN A 271 3.95 -13.60 1.11
C GLN A 271 5.07 -12.91 0.29
N CYS A 272 5.06 -11.58 0.25
CA CYS A 272 5.99 -10.75 -0.53
C CYS A 272 7.46 -11.20 -0.42
N ALA A 273 8.04 -11.50 -1.59
CA ALA A 273 9.43 -11.93 -1.77
C ALA A 273 10.45 -10.79 -1.70
N GLN A 274 9.98 -9.54 -1.77
CA GLN A 274 10.81 -8.34 -1.89
C GLN A 274 11.63 -8.30 -3.19
N ALA A 275 11.01 -8.73 -4.30
CA ALA A 275 11.55 -8.67 -5.66
C ALA A 275 12.14 -7.29 -6.03
N CYS A 276 11.49 -6.19 -5.63
CA CYS A 276 11.97 -4.82 -5.83
C CYS A 276 13.33 -4.50 -5.18
N ARG A 277 13.83 -5.38 -4.30
CA ARG A 277 15.13 -5.25 -3.60
C ARG A 277 16.23 -6.09 -4.21
N MET A 278 15.96 -6.75 -5.33
CA MET A 278 16.97 -7.44 -6.12
C MET A 278 17.78 -6.44 -6.96
N PRO A 279 19.00 -6.79 -7.38
CA PRO A 279 19.75 -5.96 -8.31
C PRO A 279 19.15 -6.04 -9.72
N TYR A 280 19.09 -4.90 -10.41
CA TYR A 280 18.66 -4.75 -11.79
C TYR A 280 19.68 -3.94 -12.58
N ALA A 281 19.97 -4.37 -13.81
CA ALA A 281 20.65 -3.51 -14.78
C ALA A 281 19.62 -2.66 -15.51
N LEU A 282 19.95 -1.39 -15.75
CA LEU A 282 19.14 -0.49 -16.57
C LEU A 282 19.50 -0.69 -18.04
N ILE A 283 18.55 -1.11 -18.86
CA ILE A 283 18.70 -1.19 -20.32
C ILE A 283 18.03 0.05 -20.91
N VAL A 284 18.73 0.75 -21.79
CA VAL A 284 18.22 1.93 -22.50
C VAL A 284 18.47 1.72 -23.98
N ASP A 285 17.40 1.72 -24.78
CA ASP A 285 17.45 1.52 -26.23
C ASP A 285 18.25 0.24 -26.62
N GLY A 286 18.03 -0.85 -25.87
CA GLY A 286 18.68 -2.15 -26.08
C GLY A 286 20.08 -2.30 -25.47
N GLU A 287 20.68 -1.24 -24.91
CA GLU A 287 22.03 -1.27 -24.35
C GLU A 287 22.06 -1.16 -22.81
N ILE A 288 22.95 -1.90 -22.15
CA ILE A 288 23.16 -1.77 -20.70
C ILE A 288 23.75 -0.38 -20.41
N ARG A 289 23.00 0.44 -19.67
CA ARG A 289 23.44 1.74 -19.21
C ARG A 289 24.27 1.58 -17.94
N LYS A 290 25.53 2.02 -17.99
CA LYS A 290 26.35 2.15 -16.78
C LYS A 290 25.83 3.32 -15.95
N LEU A 291 25.39 3.02 -14.73
CA LEU A 291 24.88 4.02 -13.80
C LEU A 291 26.00 4.69 -13.00
N ILE A 292 25.71 5.88 -12.52
CA ILE A 292 26.56 6.65 -11.60
C ILE A 292 26.41 6.03 -10.19
N ASP A 293 27.44 6.15 -9.34
CA ASP A 293 27.44 5.74 -7.92
C ASP A 293 27.24 4.25 -7.58
N ASP A 294 27.53 3.36 -8.54
CA ASP A 294 27.37 1.90 -8.42
C ASP A 294 25.91 1.45 -8.17
N ALA A 295 24.92 2.26 -8.58
CA ALA A 295 23.51 1.92 -8.40
C ALA A 295 23.16 0.60 -9.12
N SER A 296 22.58 -0.33 -8.36
CA SER A 296 22.09 -1.63 -8.85
C SER A 296 20.70 -1.97 -8.33
N TYR A 297 20.24 -1.34 -7.24
CA TYR A 297 18.96 -1.64 -6.59
C TYR A 297 17.88 -0.63 -7.00
N LEU A 298 17.54 -0.64 -8.28
CA LEU A 298 16.83 0.46 -8.98
C LEU A 298 15.36 0.64 -8.55
N LEU A 299 14.81 -0.31 -7.80
CA LEU A 299 13.44 -0.27 -7.28
C LEU A 299 13.39 -0.33 -5.75
N SER A 300 14.53 -0.18 -5.06
CA SER A 300 14.60 -0.29 -3.60
C SER A 300 14.59 1.09 -2.94
N PRO A 301 13.44 1.56 -2.42
CA PRO A 301 13.35 2.86 -1.77
C PRO A 301 14.08 2.87 -0.42
N GLN A 302 14.39 4.09 0.02
CA GLN A 302 14.70 4.39 1.42
C GLN A 302 13.47 4.17 2.31
N ASP A 303 13.67 4.11 3.63
CA ASP A 303 12.56 3.99 4.59
C ASP A 303 11.91 5.35 4.85
N LEU A 304 10.58 5.36 5.00
CA LEU A 304 9.81 6.55 5.32
C LEU A 304 10.14 7.03 6.75
N MET A 305 10.27 8.34 6.91
CA MET A 305 10.33 9.04 8.19
C MET A 305 9.73 10.44 8.04
N GLY A 306 8.47 10.58 8.44
CA GLY A 306 7.71 11.82 8.43
C GLY A 306 7.73 12.60 9.76
N LEU A 307 8.73 12.43 10.63
CA LEU A 307 8.76 13.12 11.94
C LEU A 307 8.67 14.65 11.77
N ASP A 308 9.37 15.20 10.78
CA ASP A 308 9.43 16.64 10.54
C ASP A 308 8.18 17.20 9.86
N ARG A 309 7.28 16.31 9.38
CA ARG A 309 5.99 16.68 8.79
C ARG A 309 4.80 16.42 9.71
N VAL A 310 5.01 15.95 10.95
CA VAL A 310 3.91 15.67 11.88
C VAL A 310 2.99 16.87 12.04
N SER A 311 3.52 18.08 12.25
CA SER A 311 2.68 19.29 12.41
C SER A 311 1.81 19.57 11.17
N ASP A 312 2.38 19.41 9.98
CA ASP A 312 1.67 19.64 8.71
C ASP A 312 0.62 18.56 8.47
N MET A 313 0.92 17.31 8.83
CA MET A 313 -0.03 16.19 8.72
C MET A 313 -1.20 16.31 9.71
N ILE A 314 -0.97 16.79 10.95
CA ILE A 314 -2.06 17.14 11.87
C ILE A 314 -2.94 18.21 11.23
N ALA A 315 -2.33 19.25 10.66
CA ALA A 315 -3.04 20.32 9.95
C ALA A 315 -3.69 19.88 8.63
N ALA A 316 -3.28 18.75 8.07
CA ALA A 316 -3.94 18.13 6.92
C ALA A 316 -5.14 17.26 7.31
N GLY A 317 -5.38 17.05 8.62
CA GLY A 317 -6.48 16.24 9.13
C GLY A 317 -6.18 14.76 9.21
N VAL A 318 -4.93 14.38 9.52
CA VAL A 318 -4.57 12.99 9.87
C VAL A 318 -4.95 12.71 11.33
N ASP A 319 -5.80 11.71 11.55
CA ASP A 319 -6.27 11.28 12.87
C ASP A 319 -5.36 10.23 13.52
N THR A 320 -4.64 9.44 12.72
CA THR A 320 -3.79 8.36 13.22
C THR A 320 -2.48 8.24 12.44
N PHE A 321 -1.37 8.31 13.17
CA PHE A 321 -0.02 8.14 12.67
C PHE A 321 0.44 6.69 12.83
N LYS A 322 0.52 5.98 11.71
CA LYS A 322 0.86 4.55 11.67
C LYS A 322 2.34 4.30 11.42
N ILE A 323 2.94 3.47 12.25
CA ILE A 323 4.33 3.02 12.11
C ILE A 323 4.35 1.61 11.46
N GLU A 324 5.07 1.44 10.35
CA GLU A 324 5.29 0.13 9.73
C GLU A 324 6.43 -0.61 10.42
N GLY A 325 6.18 -1.84 10.91
CA GLY A 325 7.25 -2.57 11.59
C GLY A 325 6.91 -3.92 12.20
N ARG A 326 5.85 -4.62 11.78
CA ARG A 326 5.45 -5.90 12.42
C ARG A 326 6.52 -7.00 12.35
N LEU A 327 7.46 -6.92 11.41
CA LEU A 327 8.61 -7.84 11.30
C LEU A 327 9.86 -7.34 12.03
N LYS A 328 9.78 -6.22 12.77
CA LYS A 328 10.90 -5.61 13.47
C LYS A 328 10.98 -6.06 14.92
N GLY A 329 12.17 -5.95 15.51
CA GLY A 329 12.41 -6.23 16.92
C GLY A 329 11.75 -5.20 17.84
N PRO A 330 11.60 -5.53 19.14
CA PRO A 330 11.02 -4.62 20.13
C PRO A 330 11.78 -3.30 20.26
N GLU A 331 13.09 -3.28 19.98
CA GLU A 331 13.92 -2.07 20.05
C GLU A 331 13.47 -1.03 19.02
N TYR A 332 13.21 -1.47 17.78
CA TYR A 332 12.68 -0.62 16.72
C TYR A 332 11.31 -0.07 17.09
N VAL A 333 10.42 -0.92 17.61
CA VAL A 333 9.07 -0.52 17.99
C VAL A 333 9.10 0.51 19.12
N TYR A 334 9.92 0.29 20.15
CA TYR A 334 10.07 1.22 21.26
C TYR A 334 10.60 2.58 20.79
N LEU A 335 11.68 2.58 20.00
CA LEU A 335 12.34 3.76 19.49
C LEU A 335 11.43 4.62 18.61
N THR A 336 10.89 4.02 17.57
CA THR A 336 10.03 4.72 16.61
C THR A 336 8.78 5.26 17.31
N THR A 337 8.10 4.45 18.12
CA THR A 337 6.90 4.88 18.85
C THR A 337 7.21 6.04 19.80
N SER A 338 8.32 5.98 20.54
CA SER A 338 8.71 7.06 21.47
C SER A 338 8.97 8.38 20.73
N ALA A 339 9.63 8.33 19.57
CA ALA A 339 9.90 9.50 18.76
C ALA A 339 8.60 10.14 18.24
N TYR A 340 7.66 9.35 17.71
CA TYR A 340 6.37 9.89 17.23
C TYR A 340 5.48 10.36 18.36
N ARG A 341 5.42 9.66 19.50
CA ARG A 341 4.67 10.10 20.69
C ARG A 341 5.11 11.50 21.10
N ALA A 342 6.42 11.70 21.30
CA ALA A 342 6.98 13.00 21.68
C ALA A 342 6.66 14.08 20.65
N ARG A 343 6.85 13.79 19.36
CA ARG A 343 6.62 14.77 18.29
C ARG A 343 5.15 15.14 18.11
N VAL A 344 4.22 14.19 18.26
CA VAL A 344 2.77 14.45 18.21
C VAL A 344 2.35 15.29 19.41
N ASP A 345 2.88 15.01 20.61
CA ASP A 345 2.58 15.79 21.81
C ASP A 345 3.04 17.24 21.69
N GLU A 346 4.28 17.44 21.23
CA GLU A 346 4.86 18.74 20.96
C GLU A 346 4.05 19.52 19.92
N ALA A 347 3.74 18.89 18.78
CA ALA A 347 2.99 19.52 17.70
C ALA A 347 1.57 19.89 18.14
N TRP A 348 0.89 19.00 18.87
CA TRP A 348 -0.46 19.25 19.38
C TRP A 348 -0.51 20.43 20.36
N ALA A 349 0.40 20.46 21.34
CA ALA A 349 0.48 21.55 22.32
C ALA A 349 0.74 22.89 21.62
N LYS A 350 1.62 22.90 20.61
CA LYS A 350 1.91 24.10 19.82
C LYS A 350 0.71 24.58 19.00
N LEU A 351 -0.05 23.66 18.40
CA LEU A 351 -1.20 23.99 17.54
C LEU A 351 -2.42 24.45 18.33
N THR A 352 -2.66 23.89 19.52
CA THR A 352 -3.83 24.19 20.36
C THR A 352 -3.58 25.27 21.42
N GLY A 353 -2.31 25.56 21.74
CA GLY A 353 -1.95 26.40 22.87
C GLY A 353 -2.13 25.73 24.23
N GLU A 354 -2.43 24.43 24.26
CA GLU A 354 -2.44 23.62 25.48
C GLU A 354 -1.03 23.54 26.08
N ALA A 355 -0.96 23.45 27.41
CA ALA A 355 0.32 23.23 28.08
C ALA A 355 0.89 21.87 27.66
N ALA A 356 2.18 21.84 27.34
CA ALA A 356 2.86 20.59 27.04
C ALA A 356 2.65 19.59 28.19
N PRO A 357 2.52 18.28 27.89
CA PRO A 357 2.42 17.26 28.92
C PRO A 357 3.54 17.42 29.96
N PRO A 358 3.29 17.17 31.26
CA PRO A 358 4.34 17.25 32.27
C PRO A 358 5.49 16.32 31.92
N ALA A 359 6.73 16.67 32.28
CA ALA A 359 7.94 15.89 31.93
C ALA A 359 7.88 14.41 32.37
N SER A 360 7.06 14.10 33.36
CA SER A 360 6.76 12.74 33.83
C SER A 360 5.94 11.90 32.83
N SER A 361 5.25 12.55 31.89
CA SER A 361 4.44 11.92 30.84
C SER A 361 5.14 11.80 29.48
N ALA A 362 6.28 12.47 29.31
CA ALA A 362 7.11 12.32 28.12
C ALA A 362 7.83 10.95 28.12
N PRO A 363 8.17 10.39 26.95
CA PRO A 363 9.06 9.23 26.90
C PRO A 363 10.34 9.56 27.68
N ARG A 364 10.82 8.60 28.49
CA ARG A 364 12.04 8.76 29.30
C ARG A 364 13.24 9.22 28.45
N TRP A 365 13.20 8.85 27.18
CA TRP A 365 14.17 9.21 26.18
C TRP A 365 13.47 9.45 24.84
N VAL A 366 13.76 10.60 24.22
CA VAL A 366 13.32 10.93 22.87
C VAL A 366 14.46 10.58 21.91
N PRO A 367 14.28 9.57 21.04
CA PRO A 367 15.33 9.16 20.12
C PRO A 367 15.62 10.22 19.06
N SER A 368 16.89 10.35 18.69
CA SER A 368 17.30 11.21 17.58
C SER A 368 17.11 10.52 16.22
N ARG A 369 17.24 11.29 15.13
CA ARG A 369 17.27 10.72 13.76
C ARG A 369 18.37 9.67 13.61
N GLU A 370 19.53 9.91 14.22
CA GLU A 370 20.66 8.99 14.23
C GLU A 370 20.32 7.67 14.93
N ASP A 371 19.60 7.72 16.06
CA ASP A 371 19.15 6.52 16.77
C ASP A 371 18.19 5.69 15.91
N LEU A 372 17.26 6.37 15.23
CA LEU A 372 16.32 5.72 14.30
C LEU A 372 17.04 5.10 13.11
N ALA A 373 18.00 5.81 12.50
CA ALA A 373 18.82 5.29 11.42
C ALA A 373 19.72 4.12 11.86
N GLN A 374 20.21 4.15 13.11
CA GLN A 374 21.02 3.10 13.71
C GLN A 374 20.22 1.82 13.99
N VAL A 375 18.97 1.93 14.46
CA VAL A 375 18.15 0.74 14.72
C VAL A 375 17.62 0.12 13.42
N PHE A 376 17.13 0.95 12.49
CA PHE A 376 16.72 0.48 11.18
C PHE A 376 16.51 1.62 10.17
N ALA A 377 17.16 1.49 9.04
CA ALA A 377 16.99 2.32 7.84
C ALA A 377 17.49 1.50 6.64
N ARG A 378 17.04 1.80 5.42
CA ARG A 378 17.48 1.10 4.18
C ARG A 378 17.73 2.09 3.06
N GLY A 379 18.35 1.64 1.97
CA GLY A 379 18.61 2.51 0.82
C GLY A 379 19.74 3.50 1.07
N GLN A 380 20.58 3.24 2.09
CA GLN A 380 21.69 4.12 2.44
C GLN A 380 22.73 4.21 1.31
N ASP A 381 23.31 5.39 1.17
CA ASP A 381 24.51 5.64 0.38
C ASP A 381 25.45 6.61 1.12
N HIS A 382 26.50 7.08 0.46
CA HIS A 382 27.48 7.98 1.09
C HIS A 382 26.94 9.37 1.46
N GLN A 383 25.73 9.75 1.01
CA GLN A 383 25.07 11.03 1.24
C GLN A 383 23.80 10.91 2.09
N PHE A 384 23.10 9.77 2.01
CA PHE A 384 21.80 9.56 2.64
C PHE A 384 21.83 8.41 3.65
N ASP A 385 21.23 8.65 4.81
CA ASP A 385 21.18 7.74 5.96
C ASP A 385 20.11 6.65 5.86
N GLY A 386 19.34 6.63 4.76
CA GLY A 386 18.30 5.64 4.50
C GLY A 386 16.93 5.99 5.06
N LEU A 387 16.76 7.20 5.60
CA LEU A 387 15.48 7.75 6.05
C LEU A 387 15.07 8.91 5.13
N THR A 388 13.85 8.90 4.62
CA THR A 388 13.33 9.92 3.71
C THR A 388 11.91 10.30 4.09
N GLU A 389 11.50 11.54 3.80
CA GLU A 389 10.09 11.95 3.89
C GLU A 389 9.23 11.27 2.81
N GLY A 390 9.85 10.49 1.90
CA GLY A 390 9.15 9.70 0.90
C GLY A 390 8.48 10.62 -0.12
N PHE A 391 7.16 10.54 -0.19
CA PHE A 391 6.32 11.34 -1.08
C PHE A 391 5.50 12.40 -0.34
N LEU A 392 5.77 12.65 0.96
CA LEU A 392 5.00 13.61 1.76
C LEU A 392 5.08 15.05 1.21
N ASP A 393 6.15 15.41 0.50
CA ASP A 393 6.27 16.69 -0.23
C ASP A 393 5.91 16.58 -1.73
N GLY A 394 5.27 15.48 -2.12
CA GLY A 394 5.04 15.12 -3.51
C GLY A 394 6.21 14.35 -4.17
N PRO A 395 6.20 14.22 -5.51
CA PRO A 395 7.19 13.44 -6.24
C PRO A 395 8.63 13.97 -6.06
N GLN A 396 9.48 13.16 -5.42
CA GLN A 396 10.92 13.43 -5.22
C GLN A 396 11.78 12.28 -5.75
N HIS A 397 11.77 12.08 -7.07
CA HIS A 397 12.34 10.87 -7.67
C HIS A 397 13.86 10.72 -7.45
N GLN A 398 14.61 11.80 -7.19
CA GLN A 398 16.05 11.73 -6.91
C GLN A 398 16.39 11.27 -5.49
N VAL A 399 15.45 11.41 -4.54
CA VAL A 399 15.70 11.13 -3.12
C VAL A 399 15.20 9.74 -2.75
N VAL A 400 13.98 9.38 -3.15
CA VAL A 400 13.30 8.17 -2.66
C VAL A 400 14.09 6.88 -2.94
N VAL A 401 14.67 6.75 -4.14
CA VAL A 401 15.47 5.57 -4.53
C VAL A 401 16.90 6.01 -4.85
N ARG A 402 17.85 5.51 -4.04
CA ARG A 402 19.28 5.77 -4.21
C ARG A 402 19.98 4.71 -5.04
N GLY A 403 19.61 3.43 -4.81
CA GLY A 403 20.03 2.29 -5.61
C GLY A 403 21.34 1.62 -5.20
N ARG A 404 21.99 2.03 -4.09
CA ARG A 404 23.28 1.43 -3.67
C ARG A 404 23.14 0.13 -2.86
N ALA A 405 22.26 0.11 -1.86
CA ALA A 405 22.08 -1.06 -0.98
C ALA A 405 20.61 -1.25 -0.57
N PRO A 406 20.08 -2.49 -0.57
CA PRO A 406 18.68 -2.75 -0.23
C PRO A 406 18.48 -3.17 1.24
N LYS A 407 19.57 -3.41 1.97
CA LYS A 407 19.59 -3.91 3.36
C LYS A 407 19.94 -2.78 4.31
N HIS A 408 19.58 -2.94 5.58
CA HIS A 408 19.99 -2.02 6.63
C HIS A 408 21.50 -2.06 6.85
N ARG A 409 22.12 -0.88 6.95
CA ARG A 409 23.56 -0.71 7.16
C ARG A 409 23.94 -0.11 8.52
N GLY A 410 22.99 0.51 9.20
CA GLY A 410 23.27 1.35 10.36
C GLY A 410 23.85 2.70 9.93
N ARG A 411 24.70 3.31 10.76
CA ARG A 411 25.22 4.66 10.49
C ARG A 411 26.52 4.65 9.69
N LEU A 412 26.67 5.58 8.74
CA LEU A 412 27.91 5.74 7.99
C LEU A 412 29.00 6.25 8.92
N VAL A 413 30.09 5.49 9.06
CA VAL A 413 31.28 5.88 9.82
C VAL A 413 32.20 6.74 8.97
N GLY A 414 32.34 6.38 7.69
CA GLY A 414 33.34 7.00 6.82
C GLY A 414 33.77 6.10 5.69
N ARG A 415 34.97 6.33 5.16
CA ARG A 415 35.53 5.60 4.02
C ARG A 415 36.92 5.05 4.33
N VAL A 416 37.20 3.82 3.90
CA VAL A 416 38.54 3.23 4.04
C VAL A 416 39.54 3.96 3.14
N VAL A 417 40.59 4.48 3.77
CA VAL A 417 41.72 5.12 3.07
C VAL A 417 42.87 4.14 2.86
N ARG A 418 43.16 3.31 3.88
CA ARG A 418 44.31 2.39 3.85
C ARG A 418 44.09 1.19 4.77
N VAL A 419 44.59 0.02 4.35
CA VAL A 419 44.71 -1.17 5.20
C VAL A 419 46.18 -1.43 5.49
N ASN A 420 46.55 -1.54 6.77
CA ASN A 420 47.89 -1.88 7.23
C ASN A 420 47.90 -3.33 7.73
N ILE A 421 48.76 -4.16 7.13
CA ILE A 421 48.94 -5.56 7.53
C ILE A 421 50.37 -5.68 8.09
N ARG A 422 50.50 -5.86 9.41
CA ARG A 422 51.82 -6.03 10.05
C ARG A 422 52.17 -7.52 10.14
N GLY A 423 53.13 -7.99 9.35
CA GLY A 423 53.66 -9.37 9.46
C GLY A 423 54.78 -9.46 10.50
N ARG A 424 54.74 -10.46 11.40
CA ARG A 424 55.97 -10.93 12.05
C ARG A 424 56.77 -11.69 11.00
N SER A 425 57.85 -11.08 10.52
CA SER A 425 58.86 -11.77 9.72
C SER A 425 59.54 -12.84 10.59
N GLY A 426 59.29 -14.12 10.26
CA GLY A 426 60.08 -15.25 10.74
C GLY A 426 59.35 -16.19 11.70
N GLY A 427 58.78 -17.27 11.16
CA GLY A 427 58.29 -18.42 11.91
C GLY A 427 57.25 -19.21 11.12
N ARG A 428 57.52 -20.48 10.83
CA ARG A 428 56.60 -21.37 10.10
C ARG A 428 55.32 -21.60 10.92
N GLY A 429 54.28 -20.83 10.62
CA GLY A 429 52.93 -20.97 11.15
C GLY A 429 52.10 -19.71 10.91
N GLY A 430 51.33 -19.69 9.80
CA GLY A 430 50.16 -18.83 9.54
C GLY A 430 50.29 -17.32 9.76
N ALA A 431 50.25 -16.54 8.68
CA ALA A 431 50.16 -15.08 8.74
C ALA A 431 48.84 -14.60 9.40
N SER A 432 48.81 -14.44 10.72
CA SER A 432 47.84 -13.57 11.40
C SER A 432 48.56 -12.30 11.83
N GLY A 433 48.75 -11.38 10.88
CA GLY A 433 49.28 -10.06 11.18
C GLY A 433 48.24 -9.21 11.92
N ASP A 434 48.70 -8.29 12.78
CA ASP A 434 47.82 -7.24 13.30
C ASP A 434 47.35 -6.40 12.10
N VAL A 435 46.05 -6.48 11.78
CA VAL A 435 45.41 -5.70 10.72
C VAL A 435 44.77 -4.46 11.31
N GLU A 436 45.18 -3.31 10.78
CA GLU A 436 44.69 -1.99 11.13
C GLU A 436 44.04 -1.37 9.89
N VAL A 437 42.77 -1.00 9.96
CA VAL A 437 42.05 -0.35 8.85
C VAL A 437 41.90 1.13 9.16
N VAL A 438 42.53 1.98 8.35
CA VAL A 438 42.46 3.44 8.47
C VAL A 438 41.25 3.95 7.71
N VAL A 439 40.37 4.63 8.44
CA VAL A 439 39.09 5.17 7.97
C VAL A 439 39.13 6.69 8.09
N ASP A 440 38.72 7.36 7.03
CA ASP A 440 38.39 8.79 7.02
C ASP A 440 36.93 8.96 7.40
N LEU A 441 36.69 9.59 8.55
CA LEU A 441 35.38 9.83 9.11
C LEU A 441 34.59 10.88 8.32
N GLY A 442 35.27 11.76 7.58
CA GLY A 442 34.65 12.90 6.92
C GLY A 442 33.76 13.71 7.88
N ASP A 443 32.64 14.22 7.35
CA ASP A 443 31.64 14.98 8.12
C ASP A 443 30.46 14.10 8.60
N THR A 444 30.68 12.78 8.75
CA THR A 444 29.58 11.84 9.05
C THR A 444 28.99 12.00 10.44
N GLY A 445 29.73 12.57 11.39
CA GLY A 445 29.32 12.71 12.79
C GLY A 445 29.03 11.38 13.49
N CYS A 446 29.51 10.25 12.95
CA CYS A 446 29.28 8.92 13.51
C CYS A 446 30.48 8.48 14.35
N GLU A 447 30.25 8.33 15.65
CA GLU A 447 31.26 7.82 16.56
C GLU A 447 31.35 6.28 16.50
N VAL A 448 32.58 5.76 16.40
CA VAL A 448 32.90 4.33 16.48
C VAL A 448 33.81 4.03 17.65
N ARG A 449 33.39 3.12 18.53
CA ARG A 449 34.15 2.75 19.71
C ARG A 449 34.41 1.25 19.74
N ARG A 450 35.28 0.85 20.68
CA ARG A 450 35.46 -0.57 21.00
C ARG A 450 34.12 -1.20 21.36
N GLY A 451 33.84 -2.37 20.79
CA GLY A 451 32.60 -3.12 20.93
C GLY A 451 31.62 -2.92 19.76
N ASP A 452 31.70 -1.80 19.06
CA ASP A 452 30.79 -1.50 17.95
C ASP A 452 30.99 -2.50 16.79
N GLY A 453 29.89 -2.91 16.17
CA GLY A 453 29.94 -3.77 14.99
C GLY A 453 30.07 -2.92 13.73
N VAL A 454 31.04 -3.23 12.86
CA VAL A 454 31.21 -2.52 11.58
C VAL A 454 31.22 -3.47 10.39
N VAL A 455 30.77 -2.99 9.23
CA VAL A 455 30.87 -3.68 7.94
C VAL A 455 31.51 -2.79 6.89
N PHE A 456 32.29 -3.38 5.99
CA PHE A 456 32.92 -2.73 4.86
C PHE A 456 32.08 -2.98 3.60
N ASP A 457 31.42 -1.94 3.10
CA ASP A 457 30.53 -1.98 1.94
C ASP A 457 31.28 -1.62 0.65
N GLN A 458 31.37 -2.60 -0.24
CA GLN A 458 31.97 -2.49 -1.58
C GLN A 458 30.92 -2.33 -2.69
N GLY A 459 29.66 -2.08 -2.36
CA GLY A 459 28.55 -1.94 -3.32
C GLY A 459 28.00 -3.28 -3.83
N ARG A 460 28.34 -4.40 -3.16
CA ARG A 460 27.88 -5.76 -3.51
C ARG A 460 27.27 -6.51 -2.31
N PRO A 461 26.11 -6.07 -1.80
CA PRO A 461 25.43 -6.66 -0.63
C PRO A 461 25.08 -8.15 -0.73
N GLU A 462 25.09 -8.70 -1.94
CA GLU A 462 24.85 -10.10 -2.27
C GLU A 462 26.07 -10.99 -2.03
N SER A 463 27.26 -10.39 -1.97
CA SER A 463 28.51 -11.10 -1.67
C SER A 463 28.73 -11.20 -0.16
N GLU A 464 29.64 -12.07 0.26
CA GLU A 464 30.02 -12.17 1.67
C GLU A 464 30.71 -10.88 2.13
N GLU A 465 30.09 -10.16 3.05
CA GLU A 465 30.59 -8.87 3.52
C GLU A 465 31.64 -9.04 4.63
N LEU A 466 32.73 -8.27 4.56
CA LEU A 466 33.71 -8.21 5.62
C LEU A 466 33.27 -7.25 6.71
N GLY A 467 33.43 -7.67 7.96
CA GLY A 467 33.04 -6.87 9.10
C GLY A 467 33.14 -7.65 10.39
N GLY A 468 32.92 -6.95 11.50
CA GLY A 468 32.91 -7.54 12.83
C GLY A 468 33.03 -6.49 13.93
N PRO A 469 33.12 -6.95 15.20
CA PRO A 469 33.29 -6.06 16.33
C PRO A 469 34.66 -5.37 16.31
N VAL A 470 34.66 -4.08 16.62
CA VAL A 470 35.87 -3.26 16.78
C VAL A 470 36.51 -3.56 18.14
N PHE A 471 37.79 -3.95 18.14
CA PHE A 471 38.54 -4.27 19.37
C PHE A 471 39.33 -3.08 19.93
N GLY A 472 39.59 -2.07 19.11
CA GLY A 472 40.27 -0.85 19.51
C GLY A 472 40.22 0.20 18.42
N VAL A 473 40.29 1.46 18.83
CA VAL A 473 40.31 2.63 17.95
C VAL A 473 41.56 3.42 18.27
N ARG A 474 42.39 3.69 17.26
CA ARG A 474 43.69 4.33 17.43
C ARG A 474 43.83 5.55 16.53
N ASP A 475 44.60 6.54 16.97
CA ASP A 475 45.07 7.60 16.09
C ASP A 475 46.10 7.00 15.11
N PRO A 476 45.86 7.07 13.78
CA PRO A 476 46.76 6.47 12.79
C PRO A 476 48.14 7.13 12.73
N ARG A 477 48.32 8.34 13.29
CA ARG A 477 49.59 9.07 13.34
C ARG A 477 50.43 8.66 14.54
N THR A 478 49.82 8.58 15.72
CA THR A 478 50.53 8.29 16.98
C THR A 478 50.47 6.83 17.40
N GLY A 479 49.53 6.05 16.85
CA GLY A 479 49.28 4.66 17.21
C GLY A 479 48.68 4.46 18.60
N ARG A 480 48.37 5.55 19.32
CA ARG A 480 47.75 5.51 20.65
C ARG A 480 46.27 5.19 20.53
N GLU A 481 45.75 4.47 21.51
CA GLU A 481 44.31 4.27 21.66
C GLU A 481 43.65 5.62 21.96
N VAL A 482 42.55 5.91 21.29
CA VAL A 482 41.83 7.18 21.40
C VAL A 482 40.39 6.92 21.77
N ASP A 483 39.90 7.67 22.76
CA ASP A 483 38.48 7.89 22.93
C ASP A 483 38.09 9.06 22.02
N LEU A 484 37.10 8.86 21.16
CA LEU A 484 36.79 9.72 20.00
C LEU A 484 36.40 11.18 20.32
N GLY A 485 36.34 11.57 21.59
CA GLY A 485 36.21 12.98 21.98
C GLY A 485 37.46 13.83 21.72
N ASP A 486 38.61 13.20 21.40
CA ASP A 486 39.93 13.86 21.37
C ASP A 486 40.66 13.78 20.00
N THR A 487 40.00 13.34 18.93
CA THR A 487 40.65 13.23 17.60
C THR A 487 40.37 14.45 16.71
N ASP A 488 41.27 15.45 16.74
CA ASP A 488 41.31 16.59 15.81
C ASP A 488 41.53 16.21 14.32
N ALA A 489 41.66 14.92 14.00
CA ALA A 489 42.33 14.47 12.78
C ALA A 489 41.43 13.89 11.68
N GLY A 490 40.11 13.73 11.90
CA GLY A 490 39.18 13.13 10.92
C GLY A 490 39.50 11.68 10.50
N LEU A 491 40.63 11.12 10.94
CA LEU A 491 41.12 9.79 10.57
C LEU A 491 41.27 8.92 11.81
N VAL A 492 40.79 7.69 11.73
CA VAL A 492 40.90 6.69 12.80
C VAL A 492 41.40 5.36 12.26
N SER A 493 42.10 4.60 13.09
CA SER A 493 42.54 3.25 12.79
C SER A 493 41.73 2.24 13.60
N LEU A 494 40.95 1.41 12.91
CA LEU A 494 40.12 0.36 13.50
C LEU A 494 40.90 -0.94 13.61
N VAL A 495 40.88 -1.55 14.79
CA VAL A 495 41.55 -2.82 15.10
C VAL A 495 40.51 -3.93 15.24
N PHE A 496 40.80 -5.09 14.64
CA PHE A 496 39.89 -6.24 14.61
C PHE A 496 40.48 -7.49 15.26
N GLY A 497 39.61 -8.41 15.66
CA GLY A 497 40.01 -9.74 16.14
C GLY A 497 40.68 -10.58 15.05
N ARG A 498 41.36 -11.66 15.48
CA ARG A 498 42.20 -12.49 14.60
C ARG A 498 41.48 -13.02 13.36
N ASP A 499 40.22 -13.43 13.49
CA ASP A 499 39.47 -14.01 12.37
C ASP A 499 39.17 -12.99 11.27
N VAL A 500 38.63 -11.82 11.65
CA VAL A 500 38.35 -10.72 10.72
C VAL A 500 39.67 -10.17 10.14
N GLY A 501 40.69 -9.99 10.98
CA GLY A 501 42.01 -9.56 10.54
C GLY A 501 42.63 -10.52 9.51
N ARG A 502 42.55 -11.84 9.75
CA ARG A 502 43.03 -12.85 8.79
C ARG A 502 42.28 -12.74 7.46
N ARG A 503 40.95 -12.65 7.46
CA ARG A 503 40.15 -12.52 6.23
C ARG A 503 40.51 -11.27 5.43
N ILE A 504 40.72 -10.14 6.10
CA ILE A 504 41.17 -8.89 5.46
C ILE A 504 42.59 -9.05 4.90
N ALA A 505 43.50 -9.69 5.65
CA ALA A 505 44.88 -9.92 5.22
C ALA A 505 44.95 -10.86 3.99
N ASP A 506 44.12 -11.91 3.96
CA ASP A 506 44.05 -12.88 2.86
C ASP A 506 43.62 -12.23 1.54
N LEU A 507 42.74 -11.21 1.60
CA LEU A 507 42.35 -10.43 0.41
C LEU A 507 43.39 -9.37 -0.01
N GLY A 508 44.32 -9.04 0.88
CA GLY A 508 45.38 -8.06 0.65
C GLY A 508 44.98 -6.59 0.88
N PRO A 509 45.97 -5.67 0.93
CA PRO A 509 45.79 -4.31 1.44
C PRO A 509 44.95 -3.39 0.53
N LYS A 510 44.69 -3.79 -0.72
CA LYS A 510 43.87 -3.02 -1.67
C LYS A 510 42.40 -3.44 -1.69
N ALA A 511 42.05 -4.58 -1.08
CA ALA A 511 40.71 -5.14 -1.22
C ALA A 511 39.62 -4.19 -0.72
N LEU A 512 39.83 -3.53 0.42
CA LEU A 512 38.86 -2.60 1.02
C LEU A 512 39.07 -1.15 0.60
N SER A 513 39.95 -0.87 -0.38
CA SER A 513 40.25 0.51 -0.78
C SER A 513 38.96 1.24 -1.19
N GLN A 514 38.70 2.40 -0.59
CA GLN A 514 37.51 3.23 -0.84
C GLN A 514 36.17 2.62 -0.41
N ALA A 515 36.15 1.46 0.26
CA ALA A 515 34.92 0.89 0.80
C ALA A 515 34.30 1.83 1.83
N LEU A 516 32.96 1.91 1.84
CA LEU A 516 32.24 2.62 2.90
C LEU A 516 32.26 1.78 4.17
N VAL A 517 32.38 2.42 5.32
CA VAL A 517 32.37 1.75 6.62
C VAL A 517 31.08 2.10 7.31
N TRP A 518 30.30 1.09 7.69
CA TRP A 518 29.02 1.27 8.36
C TRP A 518 29.04 0.68 9.76
N LYS A 519 28.51 1.41 10.74
CA LYS A 519 28.29 0.96 12.11
C LYS A 519 26.98 0.19 12.16
N THR A 520 27.07 -1.13 12.08
CA THR A 520 25.94 -2.06 12.02
C THR A 520 25.38 -2.43 13.39
N LYS A 521 26.16 -2.25 14.46
CA LYS A 521 25.72 -2.51 15.85
C LYS A 521 26.27 -1.45 16.80
N ASP A 522 25.42 -0.99 17.70
CA ASP A 522 25.76 -0.10 18.81
C ASP A 522 25.34 -0.75 20.14
N PRO A 523 26.25 -1.46 20.82
CA PRO A 523 25.94 -2.13 22.09
C PRO A 523 25.48 -1.18 23.20
N ARG A 524 25.80 0.12 23.13
CA ARG A 524 25.36 1.09 24.14
C ARG A 524 23.91 1.46 23.92
N LEU A 525 23.54 1.75 22.67
CA LEU A 525 22.15 2.00 22.29
C LEU A 525 21.29 0.77 22.62
N GLU A 526 21.76 -0.42 22.25
CA GLU A 526 21.10 -1.69 22.56
C GLU A 526 20.94 -1.87 24.08
N ALA A 527 21.97 -1.61 24.88
CA ALA A 527 21.89 -1.70 26.33
C ALA A 527 20.94 -0.67 26.95
N GLN A 528 20.91 0.56 26.44
CA GLN A 528 20.01 1.62 26.90
C GLN A 528 18.54 1.26 26.60
N VAL A 529 18.27 0.74 25.40
CA VAL A 529 16.93 0.25 25.02
C VAL A 529 16.56 -0.97 25.87
N ALA A 530 17.46 -1.94 26.00
CA ALA A 530 17.23 -3.14 26.80
C ALA A 530 16.97 -2.82 28.28
N GLN A 531 17.68 -1.84 28.85
CA GLN A 531 17.44 -1.36 30.22
C GLN A 531 16.03 -0.76 30.34
N SER A 532 15.58 0.00 29.33
CA SER A 532 14.23 0.56 29.29
C SER A 532 13.16 -0.55 29.16
N LEU A 533 13.41 -1.57 28.33
CA LEU A 533 12.48 -2.70 28.18
C LEU A 533 12.44 -3.58 29.45
N ALA A 534 13.57 -3.75 30.14
CA ALA A 534 13.68 -4.57 31.35
C ALA A 534 12.91 -3.99 32.55
N THR A 535 12.65 -2.69 32.61
CA THR A 535 11.87 -2.08 33.71
C THR A 535 10.38 -2.45 33.68
N VAL A 536 9.91 -3.13 32.63
CA VAL A 536 8.49 -3.48 32.41
C VAL A 536 8.24 -5.00 32.46
N VAL A 537 9.29 -5.81 32.39
CA VAL A 537 9.16 -7.28 32.30
C VAL A 537 9.56 -7.89 33.65
N PRO A 538 8.61 -8.32 34.52
CA PRO A 538 8.96 -9.33 35.51
C PRO A 538 9.48 -10.56 34.73
N ALA A 539 10.61 -11.12 35.14
CA ALA A 539 11.09 -12.39 34.60
C ALA A 539 9.93 -13.39 34.57
N ALA A 540 9.60 -13.89 33.37
CA ALA A 540 8.46 -14.75 33.12
C ALA A 540 8.43 -15.91 34.13
N SER A 541 7.47 -15.88 35.04
CA SER A 541 7.05 -17.03 35.83
C SER A 541 5.70 -17.45 35.27
N ALA A 542 5.65 -18.62 34.63
CA ALA A 542 4.48 -19.15 33.92
C ALA A 542 3.24 -19.42 34.81
N ASN A 543 3.27 -19.08 36.11
CA ASN A 543 2.23 -19.43 37.08
C ASN A 543 1.67 -18.22 37.86
N VAL A 544 1.82 -16.99 37.36
CA VAL A 544 1.29 -15.79 38.05
C VAL A 544 0.06 -15.25 37.29
N PRO A 545 -1.09 -15.01 37.95
CA PRO A 545 -2.27 -14.39 37.32
C PRO A 545 -1.95 -13.04 36.67
N VAL A 546 -2.61 -12.70 35.55
CA VAL A 546 -2.37 -11.47 34.78
C VAL A 546 -2.51 -10.21 35.65
N GLU A 547 -3.40 -10.22 36.64
CA GLU A 547 -3.60 -9.09 37.58
C GLU A 547 -2.36 -8.82 38.44
N ALA A 548 -1.53 -9.84 38.68
CA ALA A 548 -0.28 -9.75 39.42
C ALA A 548 0.96 -9.53 38.53
N GLN A 549 0.79 -9.53 37.20
CA GLN A 549 1.84 -9.27 36.21
C GLN A 549 1.77 -7.88 35.56
N LEU A 550 0.80 -7.05 35.92
CA LEU A 550 0.70 -5.68 35.42
C LEU A 550 1.90 -4.86 35.96
N PRO A 551 2.89 -4.50 35.12
CA PRO A 551 3.96 -3.62 35.51
C PRO A 551 3.41 -2.21 35.73
N VAL A 552 3.95 -1.58 36.77
CA VAL A 552 3.88 -0.15 37.06
C VAL A 552 4.09 0.64 35.77
N LEU A 553 3.05 1.28 35.24
CA LEU A 553 3.24 2.31 34.22
C LEU A 553 4.08 3.43 34.87
N GLU A 554 5.27 3.73 34.34
CA GLU A 554 5.86 5.06 34.56
C GLU A 554 4.83 6.11 34.06
N GLU A 555 4.87 7.31 34.65
CA GLU A 555 3.84 8.36 34.59
C GLU A 555 3.39 8.83 33.19
N GLY A 556 4.02 8.30 32.14
CA GLY A 556 3.80 8.45 30.70
C GLY A 556 2.36 8.60 30.22
N ARG A 557 1.50 7.64 30.55
CA ARG A 557 0.19 7.51 29.89
C ARG A 557 -0.93 7.01 30.78
N ARG A 558 -0.84 7.40 32.04
CA ARG A 558 -1.92 7.17 32.97
C ARG A 558 -3.11 8.04 32.56
N ARG A 559 -4.34 7.60 32.77
CA ARG A 559 -5.55 8.39 32.53
C ARG A 559 -5.66 9.51 33.55
N ALA A 560 -6.04 10.70 33.11
CA ALA A 560 -6.23 11.82 34.01
C ALA A 560 -7.41 11.55 34.94
N VAL A 561 -7.21 11.79 36.23
CA VAL A 561 -8.29 11.71 37.23
C VAL A 561 -8.39 12.99 38.04
N ASP A 562 -9.63 13.38 38.28
CA ASP A 562 -10.00 14.46 39.18
C ASP A 562 -10.19 13.89 40.57
N ALA A 563 -9.71 14.60 41.59
CA ALA A 563 -9.88 14.19 42.97
C ALA A 563 -10.77 15.16 43.74
N ARG A 564 -11.76 14.63 44.45
CA ARG A 564 -12.55 15.37 45.42
C ARG A 564 -12.38 14.75 46.80
N VAL A 565 -12.04 15.57 47.78
CA VAL A 565 -11.94 15.16 49.19
C VAL A 565 -12.91 15.95 50.04
N THR A 566 -13.73 15.25 50.81
CA THR A 566 -14.71 15.85 51.73
C THR A 566 -14.50 15.29 53.13
N VAL A 567 -14.48 16.16 54.14
CA VAL A 567 -14.39 15.75 55.55
C VAL A 567 -15.04 16.79 56.48
N ARG A 568 -15.74 16.33 57.53
CA ARG A 568 -16.29 17.15 58.62
C ARG A 568 -15.83 16.61 59.98
N LEU A 569 -15.92 17.42 61.03
CA LEU A 569 -15.54 17.00 62.39
C LEU A 569 -16.43 15.84 62.86
N GLY A 570 -15.81 14.72 63.29
CA GLY A 570 -16.53 13.53 63.72
C GLY A 570 -16.96 12.59 62.59
N GLU A 571 -16.67 12.92 61.32
CA GLU A 571 -16.93 12.08 60.15
C GLU A 571 -15.65 11.47 59.58
N THR A 572 -15.76 10.40 58.80
CA THR A 572 -14.65 9.82 58.03
C THR A 572 -14.29 10.74 56.86
N LEU A 573 -13.00 10.78 56.49
CA LEU A 573 -12.56 11.52 55.31
C LEU A 573 -12.85 10.67 54.08
N ARG A 574 -13.59 11.24 53.12
CA ARG A 574 -13.93 10.59 51.85
C ARG A 574 -13.04 11.09 50.73
N VAL A 575 -12.47 10.16 49.97
CA VAL A 575 -11.74 10.41 48.72
C VAL A 575 -12.59 9.89 47.57
N GLU A 576 -12.89 10.77 46.60
CA GLU A 576 -13.53 10.44 45.33
C GLU A 576 -12.55 10.75 44.19
N LEU A 577 -12.35 9.78 43.30
CA LEU A 577 -11.56 9.91 42.08
C LEU A 577 -12.47 9.70 40.88
N ARG A 578 -12.40 10.59 39.89
CA ARG A 578 -13.19 10.52 38.66
C ARG A 578 -12.29 10.57 37.44
N ASP A 579 -12.45 9.66 36.50
CA ASP A 579 -11.72 9.71 35.22
C ASP A 579 -12.46 10.52 34.14
N GLU A 580 -11.83 10.68 32.98
CA GLU A 580 -12.35 11.41 31.83
C GLU A 580 -13.61 10.78 31.19
N ASP A 581 -13.80 9.48 31.37
CA ASP A 581 -14.99 8.74 30.89
C ASP A 581 -16.15 8.80 31.89
N GLY A 582 -15.94 9.46 33.05
CA GLY A 582 -16.93 9.61 34.10
C GLY A 582 -17.01 8.44 35.07
N ASN A 583 -16.09 7.47 35.01
CA ASN A 583 -15.98 6.41 36.01
C ASN A 583 -15.57 7.03 37.36
N VAL A 584 -16.12 6.50 38.46
CA VAL A 584 -15.89 7.03 39.81
C VAL A 584 -15.45 5.93 40.75
N GLY A 585 -14.35 6.17 41.47
CA GLY A 585 -13.92 5.35 42.60
C GLY A 585 -13.97 6.14 43.90
N THR A 586 -14.61 5.61 44.94
CA THR A 586 -14.71 6.28 46.24
C THR A 586 -14.25 5.39 47.38
N ALA A 587 -13.59 5.97 48.37
CA ALA A 587 -13.24 5.28 49.62
C ALA A 587 -13.16 6.26 50.78
N GLU A 588 -13.23 5.71 51.99
CA GLU A 588 -13.22 6.49 53.24
C GLU A 588 -12.07 6.05 54.16
N THR A 589 -11.64 6.94 55.06
CA THR A 589 -10.67 6.61 56.11
C THR A 589 -11.29 5.72 57.18
N ALA A 590 -10.45 4.92 57.85
CA ALA A 590 -10.91 4.02 58.92
C ALA A 590 -11.27 4.78 60.21
N SER A 591 -10.61 5.91 60.47
CA SER A 591 -10.93 6.79 61.60
C SER A 591 -11.69 8.04 61.17
N THR A 592 -12.45 8.60 62.11
CA THR A 592 -13.13 9.89 61.97
C THR A 592 -12.17 11.04 62.21
N ALA A 593 -12.36 12.15 61.51
CA ALA A 593 -11.60 13.37 61.71
C ALA A 593 -11.83 13.92 63.12
N ALA A 594 -10.73 14.15 63.84
CA ALA A 594 -10.72 14.71 65.18
C ALA A 594 -10.22 16.15 65.17
N THR A 595 -10.37 16.86 66.29
CA THR A 595 -9.76 18.20 66.44
C THR A 595 -8.23 18.10 66.50
N ALA A 596 -7.53 18.92 65.72
CA ALA A 596 -6.09 18.91 65.63
C ALA A 596 -5.43 19.45 66.92
N ALA A 597 -4.61 18.62 67.57
CA ALA A 597 -3.89 19.02 68.78
C ALA A 597 -2.59 19.81 68.53
N LYS A 598 -2.09 19.84 67.28
CA LYS A 598 -0.82 20.52 66.92
C LYS A 598 -0.89 21.27 65.59
N ARG A 599 -1.05 20.54 64.48
CA ARG A 599 -1.09 21.11 63.13
C ARG A 599 -2.38 20.66 62.44
N PRO A 600 -3.25 21.59 61.99
CA PRO A 600 -4.46 21.26 61.24
C PRO A 600 -4.13 20.62 59.90
N LEU A 601 -5.04 19.79 59.41
CA LEU A 601 -5.00 19.21 58.07
C LEU A 601 -5.25 20.33 57.05
N SER A 602 -4.28 20.59 56.16
CA SER A 602 -4.41 21.60 55.12
C SER A 602 -4.64 21.00 53.74
N THR A 603 -5.20 21.80 52.84
CA THR A 603 -5.40 21.45 51.43
C THR A 603 -4.12 20.96 50.76
N ASP A 604 -2.98 21.61 51.00
CA ASP A 604 -1.68 21.22 50.42
C ASP A 604 -1.22 19.83 50.90
N VAL A 605 -1.47 19.50 52.17
CA VAL A 605 -1.10 18.19 52.73
C VAL A 605 -1.96 17.09 52.13
N ILE A 606 -3.25 17.34 51.93
CA ILE A 606 -4.17 16.41 51.26
C ILE A 606 -3.76 16.24 49.79
N ALA A 607 -3.54 17.33 49.06
CA ALA A 607 -3.11 17.29 47.66
C ALA A 607 -1.79 16.51 47.51
N SER A 608 -0.82 16.73 48.39
CA SER A 608 0.43 15.96 48.42
C SER A 608 0.21 14.48 48.74
N ALA A 609 -0.70 14.15 49.66
CA ALA A 609 -1.06 12.76 49.99
C ALA A 609 -1.69 12.02 48.80
N LEU A 610 -2.46 12.75 47.98
CA LEU A 610 -3.10 12.23 46.78
C LEU A 610 -2.12 12.12 45.60
N GLY A 611 -1.18 13.07 45.45
CA GLY A 611 -0.26 13.22 44.31
C GLY A 611 0.49 11.96 43.88
N GLU A 612 0.82 11.07 44.81
CA GLU A 612 1.60 9.85 44.55
C GLU A 612 0.71 8.65 44.16
N LEU A 613 0.10 8.63 42.97
CA LEU A 613 -0.77 7.51 42.54
C LEU A 613 -0.02 6.20 42.21
N GLY A 614 1.32 6.20 42.23
CA GLY A 614 2.14 4.98 42.05
C GLY A 614 1.85 4.27 40.73
N GLY A 615 2.14 2.96 40.62
CA GLY A 615 1.98 2.18 39.38
C GLY A 615 0.56 1.95 38.86
N SER A 616 -0.42 2.74 39.29
CA SER A 616 -1.80 2.67 38.77
C SER A 616 -1.89 3.18 37.32
N PRO A 617 -2.93 2.82 36.56
CA PRO A 617 -3.18 3.38 35.25
C PRO A 617 -3.73 4.83 35.30
N PHE A 618 -3.71 5.51 36.45
CA PHE A 618 -4.28 6.85 36.66
C PHE A 618 -3.25 7.87 37.17
N HIS A 619 -3.29 9.11 36.67
CA HIS A 619 -2.52 10.25 37.19
C HIS A 619 -3.46 11.40 37.58
N LEU A 620 -3.07 12.19 38.58
CA LEU A 620 -3.85 13.36 38.96
C LEU A 620 -3.60 14.50 37.98
N ALA A 621 -4.67 15.05 37.41
CA ALA A 621 -4.58 16.27 36.63
C ALA A 621 -4.14 17.43 37.56
N ALA A 622 -3.07 18.14 37.19
CA ALA A 622 -2.41 19.15 38.04
C ALA A 622 -3.33 20.31 38.51
N SER A 623 -4.52 20.46 37.94
CA SER A 623 -5.47 21.55 38.20
C SER A 623 -6.79 21.13 38.87
N ARG A 624 -6.93 19.88 39.35
CA ARG A 624 -8.26 19.34 39.74
C ARG A 624 -8.30 18.50 41.03
N VAL A 625 -7.66 19.00 42.10
CA VAL A 625 -7.91 18.50 43.47
C VAL A 625 -8.83 19.47 44.20
N VAL A 626 -10.08 19.08 44.42
CA VAL A 626 -11.06 19.85 45.19
C VAL A 626 -11.11 19.32 46.61
N VAL A 627 -10.73 20.15 47.57
CA VAL A 627 -10.78 19.81 49.00
C VAL A 627 -11.84 20.66 49.69
N ASP A 628 -12.84 20.00 50.26
CA ASP A 628 -13.92 20.60 51.03
C ASP A 628 -13.81 20.18 52.50
N LEU A 629 -13.19 21.04 53.31
CA LEU A 629 -13.01 20.90 54.76
C LEU A 629 -14.09 21.65 55.51
N ASP A 630 -14.43 21.19 56.72
CA ASP A 630 -15.26 21.96 57.65
C ASP A 630 -14.63 23.34 57.95
N PRO A 631 -15.25 24.46 57.55
CA PRO A 631 -14.69 25.78 57.73
C PRO A 631 -14.65 26.22 59.21
N ALA A 632 -15.33 25.51 60.11
CA ALA A 632 -15.42 25.85 61.53
C ALA A 632 -14.49 25.01 62.45
N ALA A 633 -13.71 24.07 61.91
CA ALA A 633 -12.93 23.13 62.72
C ALA A 633 -11.48 22.91 62.22
N ASP A 634 -10.52 22.96 63.13
CA ASP A 634 -9.15 22.49 62.88
C ASP A 634 -9.14 20.95 62.90
N LEU A 635 -9.17 20.32 61.73
CA LEU A 635 -9.29 18.86 61.59
C LEU A 635 -7.94 18.13 61.61
N PHE A 636 -7.92 16.89 62.10
CA PHE A 636 -6.80 15.96 62.04
C PHE A 636 -7.26 14.60 61.51
N VAL A 637 -6.57 14.13 60.47
CA VAL A 637 -6.66 12.76 59.92
C VAL A 637 -5.23 12.28 59.66
N ALA A 638 -4.93 11.04 60.02
CA ALA A 638 -3.58 10.49 59.83
C ALA A 638 -3.25 10.35 58.33
N LEU A 639 -2.08 10.84 57.91
CA LEU A 639 -1.64 10.80 56.51
C LEU A 639 -1.62 9.37 55.92
N SER A 640 -1.28 8.37 56.74
CA SER A 640 -1.31 6.95 56.37
C SER A 640 -2.71 6.46 55.99
N GLU A 641 -3.74 6.99 56.64
CA GLU A 641 -5.14 6.66 56.36
C GLU A 641 -5.63 7.36 55.09
N ILE A 642 -5.24 8.62 54.86
CA ILE A 642 -5.53 9.32 53.59
C ILE A 642 -4.89 8.57 52.42
N LYS A 643 -3.63 8.14 52.55
CA LYS A 643 -2.95 7.32 51.54
C LYS A 643 -3.63 5.95 51.36
N ALA A 644 -4.21 5.37 52.40
CA ALA A 644 -4.96 4.11 52.31
C ALA A 644 -6.30 4.31 51.58
N ALA A 645 -7.09 5.31 51.95
CA ALA A 645 -8.34 5.67 51.27
C ALA A 645 -8.09 5.98 49.79
N ARG A 646 -7.04 6.72 49.45
CA ARG A 646 -6.62 6.95 48.05
C ARG A 646 -6.36 5.65 47.28
N ARG A 647 -5.62 4.69 47.87
CA ARG A 647 -5.34 3.39 47.20
C ARG A 647 -6.61 2.57 46.98
N GLU A 648 -7.55 2.62 47.92
CA GLU A 648 -8.84 1.95 47.80
C GLU A 648 -9.72 2.61 46.73
N ALA A 649 -9.81 3.95 46.74
CA ALA A 649 -10.53 4.72 45.73
C ALA A 649 -9.97 4.45 44.32
N LEU A 650 -8.64 4.36 44.17
CA LEU A 650 -7.99 3.97 42.90
C LEU A 650 -8.37 2.55 42.46
N ARG A 651 -8.43 1.59 43.38
CA ARG A 651 -8.84 0.21 43.06
C ARG A 651 -10.31 0.16 42.61
N ALA A 652 -11.18 0.87 43.32
CA ALA A 652 -12.59 1.01 42.96
C ALA A 652 -12.76 1.64 41.57
N LEU A 653 -12.00 2.70 41.28
CA LEU A 653 -11.99 3.34 39.95
C LEU A 653 -11.52 2.38 38.86
N GLY A 654 -10.42 1.65 39.09
CA GLY A 654 -9.93 0.64 38.14
C GLY A 654 -10.94 -0.48 37.88
N THR A 655 -11.69 -0.89 38.90
CA THR A 655 -12.77 -1.89 38.77
C THR A 655 -13.92 -1.33 37.94
N ALA A 656 -14.36 -0.11 38.20
CA ALA A 656 -15.42 0.56 37.44
C ALA A 656 -15.02 0.72 35.96
N TRP A 657 -13.77 1.09 35.71
CA TRP A 657 -13.22 1.23 34.36
C TRP A 657 -13.17 -0.10 33.60
N LEU A 658 -12.69 -1.18 34.22
CA LEU A 658 -12.70 -2.51 33.59
C LEU A 658 -14.12 -3.00 33.31
N ALA A 659 -15.05 -2.80 34.26
CA ALA A 659 -16.46 -3.14 34.05
C ALA A 659 -17.09 -2.35 32.89
N ARG A 660 -16.70 -1.08 32.70
CA ARG A 660 -17.14 -0.26 31.57
C ARG A 660 -16.61 -0.77 30.24
N ILE A 661 -15.36 -1.26 30.22
CA ILE A 661 -14.78 -1.92 29.03
C ILE A 661 -15.56 -3.20 28.72
N GLU A 662 -15.81 -4.05 29.72
CA GLU A 662 -16.59 -5.28 29.54
C GLU A 662 -18.02 -4.98 29.03
N GLU A 663 -18.66 -3.92 29.55
CA GLU A 663 -19.97 -3.46 29.08
C GLU A 663 -19.93 -3.01 27.62
N ARG A 664 -18.91 -2.22 27.23
CA ARG A 664 -18.69 -1.77 25.86
C ARG A 664 -18.44 -2.94 24.92
N ASP A 665 -17.61 -3.91 25.32
CA ASP A 665 -17.28 -5.07 24.50
C ASP A 665 -18.50 -6.00 24.36
N ALA A 666 -19.32 -6.12 25.41
CA ALA A 666 -20.62 -6.80 25.34
C ALA A 666 -21.61 -6.05 24.43
N GLU A 667 -21.60 -4.72 24.43
CA GLU A 667 -22.39 -3.89 23.52
C GLU A 667 -21.96 -4.05 22.06
N ARG A 668 -20.66 -4.04 21.77
CA ARG A 668 -20.10 -4.34 20.43
C ARG A 668 -20.42 -5.76 19.96
N SER A 669 -20.59 -6.69 20.89
CA SER A 669 -21.01 -8.05 20.60
C SER A 669 -22.53 -8.18 20.38
N ARG A 670 -23.33 -7.13 20.61
CA ARG A 670 -24.77 -7.15 20.29
C ARG A 670 -24.95 -7.17 18.78
N GLY A 671 -25.81 -8.07 18.29
CA GLY A 671 -26.01 -8.27 16.85
C GLY A 671 -24.93 -9.12 16.18
N LEU A 672 -23.90 -9.57 16.93
CA LEU A 672 -22.96 -10.57 16.44
C LEU A 672 -23.69 -11.89 16.20
N LEU A 673 -23.71 -12.36 14.96
CA LEU A 673 -24.32 -13.65 14.64
C LEU A 673 -23.56 -14.81 15.30
N SER A 674 -24.29 -15.85 15.70
CA SER A 674 -23.72 -17.12 16.14
C SER A 674 -23.09 -17.88 14.97
N SER A 675 -22.35 -18.98 15.24
CA SER A 675 -21.69 -19.73 14.15
C SER A 675 -22.71 -20.35 13.22
N ALA A 676 -23.82 -20.84 13.77
CA ALA A 676 -24.93 -21.38 13.00
C ALA A 676 -25.62 -20.28 12.18
N GLU A 677 -25.93 -19.13 12.77
CA GLU A 677 -26.56 -18.02 12.05
C GLU A 677 -25.66 -17.45 10.94
N THR A 678 -24.35 -17.35 11.18
CA THR A 678 -23.40 -16.97 10.13
C THR A 678 -23.39 -17.98 8.99
N GLN A 679 -23.37 -19.28 9.29
CA GLN A 679 -23.40 -20.31 8.27
C GLN A 679 -24.70 -20.27 7.46
N ASP A 680 -25.83 -20.13 8.15
CA ASP A 680 -27.16 -20.03 7.52
C ASP A 680 -27.25 -18.77 6.65
N PHE A 681 -26.71 -17.64 7.13
CA PHE A 681 -26.60 -16.40 6.37
C PHE A 681 -25.76 -16.59 5.11
N LEU A 682 -24.56 -17.18 5.23
CA LEU A 682 -23.67 -17.42 4.09
C LEU A 682 -24.29 -18.37 3.07
N LEU A 683 -24.96 -19.44 3.52
CA LEU A 683 -25.68 -20.37 2.66
C LEU A 683 -26.84 -19.68 1.92
N HIS A 684 -27.64 -18.89 2.63
CA HIS A 684 -28.73 -18.13 2.03
C HIS A 684 -28.19 -17.11 1.03
N TRP A 685 -27.17 -16.36 1.42
CA TRP A 685 -26.54 -15.34 0.58
C TRP A 685 -25.97 -15.96 -0.70
N ARG A 686 -25.20 -17.06 -0.60
CA ARG A 686 -24.69 -17.83 -1.75
C ARG A 686 -25.82 -18.31 -2.66
N ALA A 687 -26.96 -18.73 -2.09
CA ALA A 687 -28.11 -19.15 -2.89
C ALA A 687 -28.82 -17.97 -3.60
N THR A 688 -28.73 -16.76 -3.07
CA THR A 688 -29.37 -15.56 -3.64
C THR A 688 -28.49 -14.78 -4.61
N LEU A 689 -27.17 -14.95 -4.55
CA LEU A 689 -26.19 -14.34 -5.45
C LEU A 689 -26.63 -14.30 -6.92
N PRO A 690 -27.08 -15.41 -7.53
CA PRO A 690 -27.41 -15.44 -8.96
C PRO A 690 -28.63 -14.58 -9.29
N THR A 691 -29.53 -14.38 -8.32
CA THR A 691 -30.75 -13.58 -8.47
C THR A 691 -30.55 -12.10 -8.15
N GLN A 692 -29.45 -11.74 -7.48
CA GLN A 692 -29.12 -10.36 -7.10
C GLN A 692 -28.27 -9.66 -8.16
N LEU A 693 -27.55 -10.42 -8.99
CA LEU A 693 -26.82 -9.87 -10.12
C LEU A 693 -27.83 -9.27 -11.11
N PRO A 694 -27.61 -8.03 -11.59
CA PRO A 694 -28.45 -7.48 -12.63
C PRO A 694 -28.39 -8.42 -13.85
N LEU A 695 -29.53 -8.97 -14.27
CA LEU A 695 -29.68 -9.57 -15.60
C LEU A 695 -29.11 -8.52 -16.57
N GLY A 696 -28.01 -8.85 -17.26
CA GLY A 696 -27.10 -7.88 -17.88
C GLY A 696 -27.81 -6.61 -18.33
N ALA A 697 -27.45 -5.47 -17.70
CA ALA A 697 -28.13 -4.19 -17.90
C ALA A 697 -28.44 -3.99 -19.40
N GLY A 698 -29.73 -3.81 -19.67
CA GLY A 698 -30.30 -3.89 -21.01
C GLY A 698 -29.48 -3.18 -22.07
N HIS A 699 -29.31 -3.85 -23.20
CA HIS A 699 -28.85 -3.21 -24.42
C HIS A 699 -29.62 -1.90 -24.63
N PRO A 700 -28.96 -0.78 -24.98
CA PRO A 700 -29.69 0.32 -25.59
C PRO A 700 -30.45 -0.26 -26.78
N GLN A 701 -31.79 -0.10 -26.78
CA GLN A 701 -32.71 -0.62 -27.79
C GLN A 701 -32.04 -0.73 -29.16
N GLU A 702 -31.65 -1.96 -29.53
CA GLU A 702 -31.12 -2.22 -30.85
C GLU A 702 -32.23 -1.85 -31.85
N THR A 703 -31.93 -0.92 -32.74
CA THR A 703 -32.70 -0.73 -33.96
C THR A 703 -32.80 -2.07 -34.68
N GLU A 704 -34.01 -2.45 -35.10
CA GLU A 704 -34.31 -3.76 -35.71
C GLU A 704 -33.17 -4.31 -36.59
N PRO A 705 -32.74 -5.56 -36.37
CA PRO A 705 -31.61 -6.13 -37.10
C PRO A 705 -31.94 -6.22 -38.59
N SER A 706 -31.05 -5.65 -39.41
CA SER A 706 -31.07 -5.88 -40.85
C SER A 706 -30.94 -7.39 -41.13
N PRO A 707 -31.70 -7.98 -42.08
CA PRO A 707 -31.80 -9.42 -42.32
C PRO A 707 -30.52 -10.09 -42.89
N THR A 708 -29.35 -9.50 -42.66
CA THR A 708 -28.04 -9.95 -43.15
C THR A 708 -27.00 -10.12 -42.04
N THR A 709 -27.37 -9.99 -40.76
CA THR A 709 -26.43 -10.14 -39.64
C THR A 709 -26.19 -11.63 -39.35
N PRO A 710 -24.93 -12.11 -39.34
CA PRO A 710 -24.60 -13.47 -38.93
C PRO A 710 -25.07 -13.72 -37.49
N THR A 711 -25.44 -14.96 -37.17
CA THR A 711 -25.77 -15.40 -35.80
C THR A 711 -24.65 -14.99 -34.83
N PRO A 712 -24.96 -14.34 -33.69
CA PRO A 712 -23.94 -13.93 -32.74
C PRO A 712 -23.20 -15.16 -32.20
N ARG A 713 -21.87 -15.09 -32.16
CA ARG A 713 -21.03 -16.11 -31.51
C ARG A 713 -21.34 -16.12 -30.01
N PRO A 714 -21.23 -17.28 -29.35
CA PRO A 714 -21.55 -17.38 -27.92
C PRO A 714 -20.45 -16.81 -27.01
N TYR A 715 -19.38 -16.24 -27.57
CA TYR A 715 -18.29 -15.61 -26.84
C TYR A 715 -17.77 -14.38 -27.59
N SER A 716 -17.02 -13.53 -26.89
CA SER A 716 -16.40 -12.32 -27.47
C SER A 716 -14.96 -12.12 -27.02
N ILE A 717 -14.14 -11.57 -27.92
CA ILE A 717 -12.78 -11.13 -27.64
C ILE A 717 -12.71 -9.59 -27.59
N SER A 718 -12.14 -9.06 -26.51
CA SER A 718 -11.69 -7.67 -26.39
C SER A 718 -10.17 -7.61 -26.56
N VAL A 719 -9.67 -6.59 -27.26
CA VAL A 719 -8.21 -6.42 -27.48
C VAL A 719 -7.76 -5.10 -26.87
N LEU A 720 -6.88 -5.17 -25.88
CA LEU A 720 -6.29 -3.97 -25.27
C LEU A 720 -5.02 -3.55 -26.01
N CYS A 721 -5.04 -2.34 -26.58
CA CYS A 721 -3.96 -1.75 -27.35
C CYS A 721 -3.31 -0.58 -26.61
N ARG A 722 -1.98 -0.51 -26.61
CA ARG A 722 -1.18 0.55 -25.96
C ARG A 722 -0.54 1.54 -26.93
N SER A 723 -0.67 1.29 -28.24
CA SER A 723 -0.20 2.22 -29.27
C SER A 723 -1.18 2.39 -30.45
N PRO A 724 -1.13 3.53 -31.16
CA PRO A 724 -1.89 3.73 -32.39
C PRO A 724 -1.57 2.71 -33.49
N ALA A 725 -0.36 2.15 -33.47
CA ALA A 725 0.07 1.14 -34.44
C ALA A 725 -0.61 -0.20 -34.18
N GLN A 726 -0.74 -0.61 -32.91
CA GLN A 726 -1.52 -1.78 -32.51
C GLN A 726 -3.00 -1.62 -32.86
N VAL A 727 -3.61 -0.47 -32.55
CA VAL A 727 -5.03 -0.20 -32.89
C VAL A 727 -5.29 -0.36 -34.40
N ARG A 728 -4.41 0.18 -35.24
CA ARG A 728 -4.51 0.00 -36.70
C ARG A 728 -4.34 -1.46 -37.12
N ALA A 729 -3.38 -2.17 -36.54
CA ALA A 729 -3.17 -3.59 -36.85
C ALA A 729 -4.40 -4.44 -36.51
N VAL A 730 -5.05 -4.18 -35.37
CA VAL A 730 -6.32 -4.85 -35.00
C VAL A 730 -7.43 -4.49 -35.98
N ALA A 731 -7.62 -3.20 -36.28
CA ALA A 731 -8.64 -2.74 -37.22
C ALA A 731 -8.46 -3.35 -38.62
N ASP A 732 -7.23 -3.42 -39.13
CA ASP A 732 -6.90 -4.02 -40.42
C ASP A 732 -7.08 -5.55 -40.43
N ALA A 733 -6.83 -6.22 -39.30
CA ALA A 733 -7.03 -7.66 -39.14
C ALA A 733 -8.53 -8.01 -39.18
N VAL A 734 -9.37 -7.27 -38.46
CA VAL A 734 -10.81 -7.52 -38.36
C VAL A 734 -11.58 -7.08 -39.61
N SER A 735 -11.14 -6.01 -40.29
CA SER A 735 -11.80 -5.49 -41.50
C SER A 735 -11.81 -6.47 -42.68
N ARG A 736 -10.99 -7.53 -42.63
CA ARG A 736 -11.03 -8.63 -43.60
C ARG A 736 -12.22 -9.56 -43.33
N ARG A 737 -13.36 -9.18 -43.93
CA ARG A 737 -14.66 -9.88 -43.83
C ARG A 737 -14.54 -11.39 -44.05
N GLY A 738 -15.17 -12.17 -43.16
CA GLY A 738 -15.30 -13.63 -43.26
C GLY A 738 -14.17 -14.45 -42.64
N SER A 739 -13.25 -13.83 -41.91
CA SER A 739 -12.28 -14.54 -41.07
C SER A 739 -12.88 -14.84 -39.70
N ALA A 740 -12.56 -16.01 -39.11
CA ALA A 740 -12.96 -16.36 -37.74
C ALA A 740 -12.56 -15.28 -36.71
N LEU A 741 -11.44 -14.59 -36.97
CA LEU A 741 -10.97 -13.46 -36.19
C LEU A 741 -11.92 -12.26 -36.23
N GLY A 742 -12.39 -11.87 -37.43
CA GLY A 742 -13.24 -10.69 -37.58
C GLY A 742 -14.65 -10.86 -37.01
N GLU A 743 -15.06 -12.09 -36.73
CA GLU A 743 -16.31 -12.40 -36.03
C GLU A 743 -16.13 -12.53 -34.51
N ALA A 744 -14.93 -12.91 -34.04
CA ALA A 744 -14.66 -13.12 -32.62
C ALA A 744 -14.30 -11.82 -31.87
N VAL A 745 -13.60 -10.88 -32.52
CA VAL A 745 -13.22 -9.59 -31.90
C VAL A 745 -14.38 -8.62 -32.00
N SER A 746 -14.86 -8.16 -30.84
CA SER A 746 -16.00 -7.21 -30.75
C SER A 746 -15.59 -5.82 -30.25
N GLU A 747 -14.45 -5.73 -29.57
CA GLU A 747 -14.08 -4.55 -28.79
C GLU A 747 -12.57 -4.30 -28.83
N VAL A 748 -12.19 -3.02 -28.86
CA VAL A 748 -10.81 -2.58 -28.64
C VAL A 748 -10.76 -1.63 -27.46
N VAL A 749 -9.94 -1.98 -26.46
CA VAL A 749 -9.65 -1.14 -25.31
C VAL A 749 -8.39 -0.31 -25.59
N VAL A 750 -8.51 1.00 -25.61
CA VAL A 750 -7.39 1.94 -25.81
C VAL A 750 -6.78 2.29 -24.45
N ASP A 751 -5.58 1.78 -24.17
CA ASP A 751 -4.80 1.99 -22.94
C ASP A 751 -3.50 2.76 -23.26
N PHE A 752 -3.66 3.95 -23.84
CA PHE A 752 -2.50 4.79 -24.15
C PHE A 752 -2.05 5.52 -22.89
N LEU A 753 -0.75 5.40 -22.59
CA LEU A 753 -0.13 6.12 -21.48
C LEU A 753 -0.12 7.64 -21.68
N GLU A 754 -0.28 8.09 -22.92
CA GLU A 754 -0.46 9.48 -23.29
C GLU A 754 -1.88 9.73 -23.79
N ALA A 755 -2.51 10.81 -23.33
CA ALA A 755 -3.82 11.23 -23.84
C ALA A 755 -3.83 11.54 -25.35
N LYS A 756 -2.64 11.75 -25.93
CA LYS A 756 -2.49 12.12 -27.33
C LYS A 756 -2.74 10.92 -28.24
N GLY A 757 -3.62 11.11 -29.23
CA GLY A 757 -3.94 10.09 -30.23
C GLY A 757 -5.09 9.17 -29.84
N ILE A 758 -5.57 9.22 -28.58
CA ILE A 758 -6.78 8.49 -28.15
C ILE A 758 -7.99 8.84 -29.04
N PRO A 759 -8.34 10.12 -29.32
CA PRO A 759 -9.48 10.43 -30.18
C PRO A 759 -9.41 9.75 -31.55
N ARG A 760 -8.26 9.82 -32.22
CA ARG A 760 -8.07 9.19 -33.54
C ARG A 760 -8.07 7.66 -33.44
N ALA A 761 -7.57 7.09 -32.36
CA ALA A 761 -7.64 5.64 -32.14
C ALA A 761 -9.10 5.19 -32.01
N LEU A 762 -9.92 5.89 -31.23
CA LEU A 762 -11.35 5.58 -31.11
C LEU A 762 -12.09 5.71 -32.44
N GLU A 763 -11.77 6.72 -33.26
CA GLU A 763 -12.29 6.83 -34.63
C GLU A 763 -11.92 5.61 -35.48
N VAL A 764 -10.65 5.17 -35.45
CA VAL A 764 -10.19 3.98 -36.21
C VAL A 764 -10.91 2.70 -35.76
N VAL A 765 -11.13 2.53 -34.45
CA VAL A 765 -11.87 1.38 -33.91
C VAL A 765 -13.32 1.38 -34.42
N ARG A 766 -13.99 2.53 -34.39
CA ARG A 766 -15.36 2.70 -34.90
C ARG A 766 -15.45 2.53 -36.42
N GLU A 767 -14.47 3.04 -37.17
CA GLU A 767 -14.34 2.86 -38.62
C GLU A 767 -14.24 1.36 -38.99
N ALA A 768 -13.68 0.53 -38.11
CA ALA A 768 -13.61 -0.92 -38.24
C ALA A 768 -14.88 -1.67 -37.78
N GLY A 769 -15.89 -0.96 -37.26
CA GLY A 769 -17.14 -1.55 -36.76
C GLY A 769 -17.02 -2.21 -35.38
N LEU A 770 -16.00 -1.85 -34.60
CA LEU A 770 -15.74 -2.39 -33.26
C LEU A 770 -16.17 -1.41 -32.17
N HIS A 771 -16.47 -1.92 -30.97
CA HIS A 771 -16.70 -1.08 -29.79
C HIS A 771 -15.40 -0.41 -29.34
N ALA A 772 -15.43 0.91 -29.18
CA ALA A 772 -14.30 1.73 -28.80
C ALA A 772 -14.33 2.03 -27.30
N VAL A 773 -13.55 1.25 -26.54
CA VAL A 773 -13.42 1.39 -25.08
C VAL A 773 -12.13 2.12 -24.72
N VAL A 774 -12.16 2.92 -23.66
CA VAL A 774 -10.95 3.58 -23.12
C VAL A 774 -10.63 3.04 -21.74
N ALA A 775 -9.36 2.70 -21.50
CA ALA A 775 -8.90 2.37 -20.16
C ALA A 775 -8.65 3.63 -19.34
N ALA A 776 -9.21 3.68 -18.14
CA ALA A 776 -8.87 4.70 -17.16
C ALA A 776 -7.45 4.47 -16.62
N PRO A 777 -6.78 5.51 -16.08
CA PRO A 777 -5.55 5.31 -15.33
C PRO A 777 -5.76 4.33 -14.18
N ARG A 778 -4.72 3.52 -13.90
CA ARG A 778 -4.73 2.60 -12.74
C ARG A 778 -4.79 3.33 -11.41
N ILE A 779 -4.18 4.50 -11.33
CA ILE A 779 -4.14 5.34 -10.13
C ILE A 779 -4.65 6.72 -10.50
N VAL A 780 -5.46 7.29 -9.62
CA VAL A 780 -5.88 8.70 -9.67
C VAL A 780 -5.51 9.32 -8.33
N LYS A 781 -4.89 10.49 -8.38
CA LYS A 781 -4.57 11.31 -7.20
C LYS A 781 -5.42 12.58 -7.17
N PRO A 782 -5.53 13.26 -6.01
CA PRO A 782 -6.17 14.57 -5.93
C PRO A 782 -5.60 15.54 -6.97
N ALA A 783 -6.47 16.40 -7.49
CA ALA A 783 -6.21 17.33 -8.61
C ALA A 783 -6.15 16.68 -10.01
N GLU A 784 -6.33 15.36 -10.13
CA GLU A 784 -6.41 14.65 -11.41
C GLU A 784 -7.86 14.33 -11.83
N GLU A 785 -8.85 14.84 -11.09
CA GLU A 785 -10.28 14.58 -11.33
C GLU A 785 -10.76 15.18 -12.67
N GLY A 786 -10.05 16.15 -13.24
CA GLY A 786 -10.35 16.64 -14.59
C GLY A 786 -10.23 15.56 -15.67
N LEU A 787 -9.42 14.51 -15.44
CA LEU A 787 -9.14 13.50 -16.44
C LEU A 787 -10.35 12.62 -16.75
N TRP A 788 -11.12 12.20 -15.74
CA TRP A 788 -12.29 11.35 -15.98
C TRP A 788 -13.37 12.08 -16.77
N ARG A 789 -13.52 13.40 -16.56
CA ARG A 789 -14.45 14.22 -17.35
C ARG A 789 -14.07 14.23 -18.81
N TRP A 790 -12.79 14.42 -19.11
CA TRP A 790 -12.28 14.35 -20.47
C TRP A 790 -12.50 12.95 -21.08
N LEU A 791 -12.19 11.89 -20.33
CA LEU A 791 -12.38 10.50 -20.78
C LEU A 791 -13.84 10.18 -21.12
N LEU A 792 -14.80 10.71 -20.37
CA LEU A 792 -16.21 10.40 -20.56
C LEU A 792 -16.92 11.37 -21.51
N TYR A 793 -16.78 12.68 -21.28
CA TYR A 793 -17.59 13.69 -21.95
C TYR A 793 -16.96 14.21 -23.24
N ASP A 794 -15.63 14.32 -23.29
CA ASP A 794 -14.95 14.86 -24.47
C ASP A 794 -14.62 13.76 -25.49
N LEU A 795 -14.26 12.56 -25.03
CA LEU A 795 -14.00 11.41 -25.92
C LEU A 795 -15.26 10.66 -26.34
N GLN A 796 -16.31 10.71 -25.51
CA GLN A 796 -17.56 9.95 -25.67
C GLN A 796 -17.31 8.49 -26.10
N PRO A 797 -16.54 7.69 -25.34
CA PRO A 797 -16.24 6.31 -25.73
C PRO A 797 -17.50 5.44 -25.63
N ASP A 798 -17.49 4.27 -26.30
CA ASP A 798 -18.61 3.33 -26.23
C ASP A 798 -18.63 2.59 -24.88
N GLY A 799 -17.45 2.45 -24.26
CA GLY A 799 -17.27 1.95 -22.90
C GLY A 799 -16.03 2.48 -22.21
N ILE A 800 -15.93 2.26 -20.90
CA ILE A 800 -14.79 2.61 -20.07
C ILE A 800 -14.34 1.42 -19.22
N LEU A 801 -13.05 1.12 -19.23
CA LEU A 801 -12.44 0.13 -18.33
C LEU A 801 -11.96 0.83 -17.06
N VAL A 802 -12.69 0.60 -15.97
CA VAL A 802 -12.48 1.18 -14.64
C VAL A 802 -11.47 0.36 -13.84
N ARG A 803 -10.47 1.06 -13.29
CA ARG A 803 -9.29 0.47 -12.63
C ARG A 803 -9.11 0.90 -11.18
N SER A 804 -10.03 1.73 -10.66
CA SER A 804 -10.02 2.18 -9.26
C SER A 804 -11.44 2.31 -8.71
N THR A 805 -11.61 1.98 -7.43
CA THR A 805 -12.89 2.16 -6.71
C THR A 805 -13.29 3.64 -6.62
N GLY A 806 -12.32 4.56 -6.61
CA GLY A 806 -12.59 6.00 -6.65
C GLY A 806 -13.25 6.44 -7.95
N LEU A 807 -12.82 5.93 -9.10
CA LEU A 807 -13.49 6.22 -10.37
C LEU A 807 -14.88 5.56 -10.42
N LEU A 808 -15.00 4.32 -9.94
CA LEU A 808 -16.29 3.64 -9.84
C LEU A 808 -17.30 4.47 -9.02
N GLN A 809 -16.89 4.93 -7.83
CA GLN A 809 -17.73 5.79 -6.99
C GLN A 809 -18.15 7.09 -7.68
N GLN A 810 -17.24 7.70 -8.44
CA GLN A 810 -17.52 8.94 -9.17
C GLN A 810 -18.55 8.71 -10.29
N LEU A 811 -18.47 7.58 -10.98
CA LEU A 811 -19.41 7.18 -12.02
C LEU A 811 -20.81 6.91 -11.43
N LEU A 812 -20.87 6.18 -10.32
CA LEU A 812 -22.10 5.90 -9.57
C LEU A 812 -22.85 7.20 -9.18
N GLN A 813 -22.14 8.17 -8.61
CA GLN A 813 -22.74 9.45 -8.21
C GLN A 813 -23.25 10.26 -9.41
N SER A 814 -22.54 10.21 -10.54
CA SER A 814 -22.91 10.95 -11.75
C SER A 814 -24.19 10.40 -12.39
N GLY A 815 -24.46 9.10 -12.26
CA GLY A 815 -25.71 8.46 -12.70
C GLY A 815 -26.92 8.87 -11.86
N SER A 816 -26.78 8.89 -10.52
CA SER A 816 -27.87 9.27 -9.60
C SER A 816 -28.32 10.74 -9.72
N SER A 817 -27.45 11.62 -10.20
CA SER A 817 -27.73 13.07 -10.30
C SER A 817 -28.66 13.44 -11.47
N GLN A 818 -28.88 12.55 -12.44
CA GLN A 818 -29.77 12.81 -13.56
C GLN A 818 -31.25 12.54 -13.23
N GLU A 819 -31.55 11.59 -12.34
CA GLU A 819 -32.94 11.23 -11.99
C GLU A 819 -33.62 12.30 -11.11
N ASP A 820 -32.88 12.94 -10.19
CA ASP A 820 -33.46 13.98 -9.30
C ASP A 820 -33.70 15.33 -10.00
N SER A 821 -32.99 15.62 -11.10
CA SER A 821 -33.17 16.88 -11.85
C SER A 821 -34.44 16.92 -12.70
N ALA A 822 -35.10 15.77 -12.91
CA ALA A 822 -36.37 15.69 -13.62
C ALA A 822 -37.59 16.04 -12.75
N ALA A 823 -37.43 16.18 -11.42
CA ALA A 823 -38.53 16.36 -10.48
C ALA A 823 -38.74 17.80 -9.96
N GLU A 824 -37.79 18.73 -10.12
CA GLU A 824 -37.91 20.11 -9.61
C GLU A 824 -37.95 21.18 -10.71
N GLY A 825 -38.80 20.97 -11.71
CA GLY A 825 -39.22 22.06 -12.60
C GLY A 825 -40.49 22.72 -12.06
N HIS A 826 -40.39 23.73 -11.17
CA HIS A 826 -41.31 24.87 -11.04
C HIS A 826 -40.94 25.74 -9.81
N CYS A 827 -40.14 26.80 -9.98
CA CYS A 827 -40.36 28.03 -9.20
C CYS A 827 -39.83 29.27 -9.93
N SER A 828 -40.68 30.29 -9.94
CA SER A 828 -40.65 31.53 -10.71
C SER A 828 -39.54 32.52 -10.36
N SER A 829 -39.04 33.15 -11.42
CA SER A 829 -38.37 34.46 -11.53
C SER A 829 -38.41 35.41 -10.32
N GLY A 830 -37.23 35.93 -9.95
CA GLY A 830 -37.06 37.14 -9.13
C GLY A 830 -35.80 37.91 -9.55
N LYS A 831 -36.02 39.10 -10.14
CA LYS A 831 -35.01 40.04 -10.65
C LYS A 831 -34.17 40.67 -9.53
N GLY A 832 -32.91 41.02 -9.83
CA GLY A 832 -32.10 41.96 -9.03
C GLY A 832 -30.83 42.38 -9.77
N GLU A 833 -30.79 43.63 -10.21
CA GLU A 833 -29.80 44.27 -11.09
C GLU A 833 -28.55 44.82 -10.37
N ASN A 834 -27.54 45.13 -11.20
CA ASN A 834 -26.43 46.11 -11.08
C ASN A 834 -25.01 45.47 -11.06
N ALA A 835 -24.22 45.45 -12.14
CA ALA A 835 -23.69 46.49 -13.05
C ALA A 835 -22.40 47.17 -12.57
N ILE A 836 -21.40 47.21 -13.50
CA ILE A 836 -20.20 48.08 -13.68
C ILE A 836 -18.95 47.19 -13.90
N THR A 837 -18.04 47.37 -14.87
CA THR A 837 -17.96 47.94 -16.24
C THR A 837 -16.63 47.44 -16.83
N ALA A 838 -16.54 47.30 -18.15
CA ALA A 838 -15.43 46.70 -18.90
C ALA A 838 -14.19 47.61 -19.12
N GLY A 839 -13.05 46.95 -19.40
CA GLY A 839 -11.88 47.48 -20.11
C GLY A 839 -11.20 46.35 -20.90
N ASP A 840 -11.42 46.35 -22.22
CA ASP A 840 -11.12 45.28 -23.19
C ASP A 840 -9.64 45.14 -23.60
N LEU A 841 -9.25 43.92 -24.04
CA LEU A 841 -8.81 43.58 -25.43
C LEU A 841 -8.39 42.08 -25.53
N PRO A 842 -8.42 41.44 -26.73
CA PRO A 842 -9.22 40.24 -26.95
C PRO A 842 -8.39 38.96 -27.07
N VAL A 843 -8.89 37.87 -26.48
CA VAL A 843 -8.52 36.51 -26.86
C VAL A 843 -9.81 35.83 -27.32
N ALA A 844 -9.84 35.39 -28.57
CA ALA A 844 -10.99 34.70 -29.14
C ALA A 844 -11.27 33.43 -28.32
N LYS A 845 -12.38 33.42 -27.58
CA LYS A 845 -12.98 32.20 -27.04
C LYS A 845 -13.49 31.36 -28.22
N PRO A 846 -13.13 30.06 -28.35
CA PRO A 846 -13.92 29.17 -29.17
C PRO A 846 -15.32 29.08 -28.56
N ALA A 847 -16.33 29.19 -29.41
CA ALA A 847 -17.73 29.13 -29.02
C ALA A 847 -17.99 27.82 -28.26
N ALA A 848 -18.48 27.93 -27.03
CA ALA A 848 -19.09 26.81 -26.33
C ALA A 848 -20.32 26.39 -27.13
N ALA A 849 -20.20 25.31 -27.89
CA ALA A 849 -21.34 24.65 -28.49
C ALA A 849 -22.13 23.99 -27.35
N THR A 850 -23.28 24.57 -27.03
CA THR A 850 -24.33 23.93 -26.25
C THR A 850 -24.88 22.76 -27.06
N ALA A 851 -24.34 21.56 -26.84
CA ALA A 851 -24.92 20.31 -27.31
C ALA A 851 -25.63 19.65 -26.11
N GLU A 852 -26.81 20.16 -25.76
CA GLU A 852 -27.76 19.47 -24.89
C GLU A 852 -28.50 18.42 -25.74
N GLY A 853 -27.85 17.27 -25.93
CA GLY A 853 -28.50 16.02 -26.33
C GLY A 853 -28.22 14.97 -25.25
N PRO A 854 -29.08 13.96 -25.07
CA PRO A 854 -28.84 12.91 -24.07
C PRO A 854 -27.56 12.16 -24.45
N VAL A 855 -26.51 12.35 -23.66
CA VAL A 855 -25.26 11.59 -23.78
C VAL A 855 -25.57 10.17 -23.33
N SER A 856 -25.39 9.18 -24.22
CA SER A 856 -25.49 7.77 -23.85
C SER A 856 -24.42 7.46 -22.81
N THR A 857 -24.81 6.96 -21.64
CA THR A 857 -23.87 6.51 -20.62
C THR A 857 -23.04 5.35 -21.16
N PRO A 858 -21.69 5.44 -21.15
CA PRO A 858 -20.83 4.38 -21.68
C PRO A 858 -20.95 3.10 -20.86
N ARG A 859 -20.74 1.95 -21.51
CA ARG A 859 -20.66 0.66 -20.82
C ARG A 859 -19.48 0.65 -19.83
N ILE A 860 -19.69 0.22 -18.59
CA ILE A 860 -18.64 0.24 -17.55
C ILE A 860 -18.10 -1.16 -17.36
N HIS A 861 -16.80 -1.34 -17.59
CA HIS A 861 -16.09 -2.61 -17.39
C HIS A 861 -15.15 -2.49 -16.18
N GLY A 862 -15.16 -3.47 -15.28
CA GLY A 862 -14.23 -3.56 -14.16
C GLY A 862 -12.96 -4.31 -14.52
N ASP A 863 -11.81 -3.75 -14.15
CA ASP A 863 -10.50 -4.37 -14.39
C ASP A 863 -10.02 -5.21 -13.20
N PHE A 864 -9.06 -6.11 -13.45
CA PHE A 864 -8.41 -6.95 -12.42
C PHE A 864 -7.88 -6.15 -11.22
N SER A 865 -7.52 -4.88 -11.45
CA SER A 865 -7.00 -3.95 -10.45
C SER A 865 -8.01 -3.55 -9.37
N LEU A 866 -9.30 -3.85 -9.56
CA LEU A 866 -10.34 -3.75 -8.53
C LEU A 866 -10.25 -4.87 -7.48
N ASN A 867 -9.33 -5.83 -7.64
CA ASN A 867 -8.98 -6.84 -6.63
C ASN A 867 -10.15 -7.79 -6.27
N ALA A 868 -10.97 -8.16 -7.25
CA ALA A 868 -12.02 -9.15 -7.06
C ALA A 868 -11.44 -10.57 -6.98
N ALA A 869 -11.37 -11.14 -5.78
CA ALA A 869 -10.77 -12.44 -5.48
C ALA A 869 -11.76 -13.51 -4.99
N ASN A 870 -13.04 -13.16 -4.85
CA ASN A 870 -14.11 -14.03 -4.39
C ASN A 870 -15.48 -13.55 -4.91
N ALA A 871 -16.49 -14.40 -4.81
CA ALA A 871 -17.84 -14.13 -5.29
C ALA A 871 -18.51 -12.95 -4.56
N LEU A 872 -18.20 -12.73 -3.28
CA LEU A 872 -18.70 -11.59 -2.49
C LEU A 872 -18.25 -10.26 -3.10
N THR A 873 -16.96 -10.15 -3.38
CA THR A 873 -16.36 -8.95 -3.99
C THR A 873 -16.85 -8.77 -5.42
N ALA A 874 -16.87 -9.85 -6.20
CA ALA A 874 -17.33 -9.80 -7.59
C ALA A 874 -18.80 -9.35 -7.68
N SER A 875 -19.67 -9.92 -6.85
CA SER A 875 -21.09 -9.54 -6.79
C SER A 875 -21.30 -8.10 -6.35
N LEU A 876 -20.58 -7.62 -5.33
CA LEU A 876 -20.63 -6.24 -4.88
C LEU A 876 -20.30 -5.27 -6.03
N LEU A 877 -19.22 -5.55 -6.76
CA LEU A 877 -18.77 -4.73 -7.88
C LEU A 877 -19.73 -4.81 -9.08
N LEU A 878 -20.21 -5.99 -9.44
CA LEU A 878 -21.18 -6.18 -10.54
C LEU A 878 -22.52 -5.48 -10.23
N SER A 879 -23.00 -5.61 -9.00
CA SER A 879 -24.23 -4.94 -8.52
C SER A 879 -24.11 -3.41 -8.48
N SER A 880 -22.88 -2.88 -8.54
CA SER A 880 -22.61 -1.44 -8.70
C SER A 880 -22.77 -0.96 -10.15
N GLY A 881 -23.34 -1.77 -11.06
CA GLY A 881 -23.60 -1.39 -12.45
C GLY A 881 -22.44 -1.65 -13.41
N LEU A 882 -21.49 -2.51 -13.05
CA LEU A 882 -20.50 -3.00 -14.00
C LEU A 882 -21.15 -3.98 -14.98
N ALA A 883 -20.90 -3.79 -16.27
CA ALA A 883 -21.38 -4.66 -17.32
C ALA A 883 -20.47 -5.87 -17.57
N SER A 884 -19.22 -5.81 -17.11
CA SER A 884 -18.33 -6.97 -16.95
C SER A 884 -17.26 -6.71 -15.90
N LEU A 885 -16.60 -7.76 -15.41
CA LEU A 885 -15.53 -7.70 -14.42
C LEU A 885 -14.44 -8.73 -14.75
N ALA A 886 -13.20 -8.26 -14.89
CA ALA A 886 -12.02 -9.12 -14.88
C ALA A 886 -11.58 -9.39 -13.42
N PRO A 887 -11.51 -10.65 -12.95
CA PRO A 887 -11.01 -10.97 -11.62
C PRO A 887 -9.52 -10.65 -11.44
N THR A 888 -9.04 -10.59 -10.20
CA THR A 888 -7.62 -10.34 -9.89
C THR A 888 -6.69 -11.43 -10.44
N HIS A 889 -5.45 -11.05 -10.77
CA HIS A 889 -4.39 -12.00 -11.14
C HIS A 889 -3.85 -12.84 -9.97
N ASP A 890 -4.32 -12.59 -8.74
CA ASP A 890 -4.02 -13.46 -7.59
C ASP A 890 -4.75 -14.82 -7.66
N LEU A 891 -5.78 -14.96 -8.52
CA LEU A 891 -6.48 -16.24 -8.71
C LEU A 891 -5.78 -17.12 -9.73
N ASN A 892 -5.70 -18.41 -9.43
CA ASN A 892 -5.31 -19.45 -10.40
C ASN A 892 -6.53 -19.92 -11.23
N ALA A 893 -6.34 -20.85 -12.17
CA ALA A 893 -7.43 -21.31 -13.04
C ALA A 893 -8.56 -22.01 -12.27
N ASP A 894 -8.23 -22.89 -11.32
CA ASP A 894 -9.22 -23.60 -10.51
C ASP A 894 -10.09 -22.60 -9.72
N GLN A 895 -9.48 -21.54 -9.19
CA GLN A 895 -10.17 -20.49 -8.45
C GLN A 895 -11.01 -19.55 -9.33
N LEU A 896 -10.62 -19.34 -10.59
CA LEU A 896 -11.46 -18.62 -11.55
C LEU A 896 -12.74 -19.42 -11.87
N VAL A 897 -12.61 -20.74 -12.00
CA VAL A 897 -13.76 -21.64 -12.18
C VAL A 897 -14.66 -21.60 -10.94
N GLU A 898 -14.10 -21.79 -9.74
CA GLU A 898 -14.85 -21.75 -8.47
C GLU A 898 -15.59 -20.42 -8.26
N LEU A 899 -14.96 -19.29 -8.63
CA LEU A 899 -15.57 -17.96 -8.58
C LEU A 899 -16.82 -17.88 -9.47
N ALA A 900 -16.73 -18.35 -10.71
CA ALA A 900 -17.83 -18.32 -11.66
C ALA A 900 -18.98 -19.24 -11.19
N GLU A 901 -18.66 -20.46 -10.76
CA GLU A 901 -19.62 -21.40 -10.19
C GLU A 901 -20.33 -20.81 -8.96
N SER A 902 -19.59 -20.11 -8.09
CA SER A 902 -20.13 -19.47 -6.88
C SER A 902 -21.07 -18.30 -7.18
N LEU A 903 -20.86 -17.57 -8.27
CA LEU A 903 -21.79 -16.54 -8.75
C LEU A 903 -23.04 -17.12 -9.42
N GLY A 904 -23.07 -18.45 -9.63
CA GLY A 904 -24.19 -19.19 -10.19
C GLY A 904 -24.42 -18.93 -11.67
N SER A 905 -23.35 -18.78 -12.45
CA SER A 905 -23.42 -18.84 -13.92
C SER A 905 -23.68 -20.27 -14.42
N SER A 906 -24.62 -20.99 -13.80
CA SER A 906 -25.08 -22.30 -14.26
C SER A 906 -25.90 -22.10 -15.54
N TRP A 907 -25.24 -22.44 -16.63
CA TRP A 907 -25.68 -22.60 -18.02
C TRP A 907 -27.09 -23.20 -18.25
N GLU A 908 -27.68 -23.89 -17.26
CA GLU A 908 -28.97 -24.59 -17.38
C GLU A 908 -30.21 -23.67 -17.46
N ALA A 909 -30.18 -22.45 -16.92
CA ALA A 909 -31.39 -21.62 -16.80
C ALA A 909 -31.88 -21.02 -18.14
N GLU A 910 -31.02 -20.90 -19.15
CA GLU A 910 -31.30 -20.11 -20.35
C GLU A 910 -31.63 -20.95 -21.60
N ARG A 911 -31.28 -22.25 -21.63
CA ARG A 911 -31.70 -23.13 -22.74
C ARG A 911 -33.20 -23.32 -22.85
N THR A 912 -33.97 -23.05 -21.79
CA THR A 912 -35.43 -23.25 -21.82
C THR A 912 -36.20 -22.30 -22.73
N GLN A 913 -35.60 -21.24 -23.31
CA GLN A 913 -36.35 -20.25 -24.11
C GLN A 913 -35.74 -19.81 -25.45
N GLY A 914 -34.73 -20.50 -25.99
CA GLY A 914 -34.29 -20.28 -27.39
C GLY A 914 -33.76 -18.87 -27.70
N GLU A 915 -33.46 -18.06 -26.69
CA GLU A 915 -32.77 -16.78 -26.81
C GLU A 915 -31.25 -17.01 -26.65
N PRO A 916 -30.38 -16.20 -27.31
CA PRO A 916 -28.95 -16.27 -27.11
C PRO A 916 -28.59 -16.00 -25.64
N ALA A 917 -27.65 -16.77 -25.09
CA ALA A 917 -27.15 -16.57 -23.73
C ALA A 917 -26.63 -15.14 -23.55
N PRO A 918 -26.81 -14.48 -22.39
CA PRO A 918 -26.27 -13.16 -22.12
C PRO A 918 -24.77 -13.16 -22.31
N ASP A 919 -24.27 -11.98 -22.67
CA ASP A 919 -22.87 -11.61 -22.47
C ASP A 919 -22.46 -11.92 -21.02
N GLY A 920 -21.75 -13.03 -20.80
CA GLY A 920 -21.24 -13.40 -19.47
C GLY A 920 -20.53 -12.21 -18.82
N GLN A 921 -20.81 -11.98 -17.53
CA GLN A 921 -20.33 -10.80 -16.81
C GLN A 921 -18.87 -10.92 -16.38
N LEU A 922 -18.31 -12.13 -16.32
CA LEU A 922 -16.90 -12.32 -16.03
C LEU A 922 -16.04 -12.29 -17.30
N GLU A 923 -14.92 -11.58 -17.23
CA GLU A 923 -13.92 -11.50 -18.30
C GLU A 923 -12.63 -12.21 -17.88
N CYS A 924 -12.13 -13.13 -18.72
CA CYS A 924 -10.83 -13.76 -18.51
C CYS A 924 -9.76 -13.11 -19.40
N ILE A 925 -8.65 -12.67 -18.82
CA ILE A 925 -7.51 -12.13 -19.57
C ILE A 925 -6.67 -13.31 -20.09
N LEU A 926 -6.83 -13.62 -21.38
CA LEU A 926 -6.22 -14.80 -22.02
C LEU A 926 -4.75 -14.64 -22.31
N HIS A 927 -4.30 -13.43 -22.66
CA HIS A 927 -2.92 -13.16 -23.03
C HIS A 927 -2.49 -11.83 -22.44
N GLN A 928 -1.35 -11.82 -21.75
CA GLN A 928 -0.82 -10.59 -21.18
C GLN A 928 0.65 -10.71 -20.80
N LYS A 929 1.39 -9.61 -20.86
CA LYS A 929 2.58 -9.44 -20.02
C LYS A 929 2.12 -8.82 -18.70
N LEU A 930 2.29 -9.54 -17.61
CA LEU A 930 1.75 -9.14 -16.30
C LEU A 930 2.42 -7.84 -15.81
N PRO A 931 1.67 -6.81 -15.37
CA PRO A 931 2.26 -5.62 -14.74
C PRO A 931 2.75 -5.95 -13.31
N ILE A 932 3.99 -6.40 -13.18
CA ILE A 932 4.60 -6.91 -11.94
C ILE A 932 4.85 -5.82 -10.88
N PHE A 933 5.05 -4.58 -11.31
CA PHE A 933 5.11 -3.41 -10.45
C PHE A 933 4.35 -2.25 -11.07
N HIS A 934 3.58 -1.52 -10.25
CA HIS A 934 3.04 -0.21 -10.60
C HIS A 934 3.47 0.76 -9.51
N THR A 935 4.26 1.78 -9.83
CA THR A 935 5.08 2.51 -8.85
C THR A 935 5.00 4.02 -9.02
N GLU A 936 4.95 4.77 -7.92
CA GLU A 936 5.15 6.23 -7.93
C GLU A 936 6.59 6.62 -8.27
N HIS A 937 7.56 5.72 -8.10
CA HIS A 937 8.95 5.99 -8.44
C HIS A 937 9.18 5.96 -9.96
N CYS A 938 9.61 7.09 -10.53
CA CYS A 938 9.98 7.18 -11.94
C CYS A 938 11.46 6.83 -12.17
N VAL A 939 11.74 5.62 -12.66
CA VAL A 939 13.08 5.14 -13.04
C VAL A 939 13.71 6.04 -14.12
N PHE A 940 12.90 6.51 -15.07
CA PHE A 940 13.34 7.43 -16.13
C PHE A 940 13.86 8.73 -15.54
N CYS A 941 13.07 9.38 -14.69
CA CYS A 941 13.44 10.63 -14.06
C CYS A 941 14.70 10.45 -13.19
N ARG A 942 14.75 9.41 -12.36
CA ARG A 942 15.87 9.17 -11.44
C ARG A 942 17.20 8.93 -12.15
N PHE A 943 17.22 8.07 -13.18
CA PHE A 943 18.48 7.55 -13.74
C PHE A 943 18.85 8.16 -15.09
N LEU A 944 17.92 8.86 -15.76
CA LEU A 944 18.14 9.47 -17.08
C LEU A 944 17.96 11.00 -17.07
N SER A 945 17.69 11.62 -15.91
CA SER A 945 17.57 13.08 -15.77
C SER A 945 18.17 13.58 -14.46
N SER A 946 18.29 14.91 -14.34
CA SER A 946 18.60 15.60 -13.08
C SER A 946 17.37 16.23 -12.40
N GLY A 947 16.19 16.11 -13.00
CA GLY A 947 14.93 16.64 -12.45
C GLY A 947 14.35 15.74 -11.36
N ASN A 948 13.33 16.21 -10.66
CA ASN A 948 12.65 15.45 -9.60
C ASN A 948 11.26 14.96 -9.95
N SER A 949 10.67 15.44 -11.06
CA SER A 949 9.30 15.15 -11.45
C SER A 949 9.10 15.28 -12.97
N TYR A 950 7.87 15.02 -13.44
CA TYR A 950 7.49 15.32 -14.82
C TYR A 950 7.70 16.80 -15.19
N LYS A 951 7.70 17.73 -14.23
CA LYS A 951 7.79 19.18 -14.49
C LYS A 951 9.18 19.61 -14.97
N ASP A 952 10.22 18.85 -14.64
CA ASP A 952 11.62 19.26 -14.80
C ASP A 952 12.56 18.14 -15.29
N CYS A 953 12.08 16.91 -15.49
CA CYS A 953 12.92 15.78 -15.95
C CYS A 953 13.29 15.80 -17.44
N GLY A 954 12.65 16.64 -18.26
CA GLY A 954 12.85 16.67 -19.71
C GLY A 954 12.23 15.49 -20.48
N HIS A 955 11.43 14.67 -19.79
CA HIS A 955 10.64 13.54 -20.34
C HIS A 955 11.41 12.50 -21.17
N PRO A 956 12.51 11.91 -20.66
CA PRO A 956 13.26 10.87 -21.37
C PRO A 956 12.39 9.66 -21.79
N CYS A 957 11.30 9.38 -21.05
CA CYS A 957 10.31 8.36 -21.37
C CYS A 957 9.59 8.55 -22.71
N GLU A 958 9.62 9.74 -23.33
CA GLU A 958 9.02 9.99 -24.66
C GLU A 958 9.92 9.51 -25.81
N THR A 959 11.22 9.40 -25.56
CA THR A 959 12.21 9.23 -26.63
C THR A 959 13.07 7.98 -26.48
N GLN A 960 13.00 7.33 -25.31
CA GLN A 960 13.87 6.21 -24.97
C GLN A 960 13.04 5.02 -24.49
N SER A 961 13.43 3.83 -24.95
CA SER A 961 12.91 2.56 -24.42
C SER A 961 13.74 2.15 -23.21
N VAL A 962 13.07 1.75 -22.11
CA VAL A 962 13.74 1.35 -20.87
C VAL A 962 13.26 -0.01 -20.40
N HIS A 963 14.22 -0.85 -20.02
CA HIS A 963 13.96 -2.14 -19.38
C HIS A 963 14.80 -2.32 -18.12
N LEU A 964 14.30 -3.16 -17.20
CA LEU A 964 15.02 -3.61 -16.02
C LEU A 964 15.38 -5.08 -16.19
N ARG A 965 16.69 -5.35 -16.34
CA ARG A 965 17.20 -6.71 -16.42
C ARG A 965 17.48 -7.26 -15.03
N GLY A 966 16.73 -8.29 -14.64
CA GLY A 966 16.89 -8.99 -13.36
C GLY A 966 18.09 -9.95 -13.35
N THR A 967 18.23 -10.68 -12.25
CA THR A 967 19.27 -11.73 -12.10
C THR A 967 18.99 -12.98 -12.95
N ASP A 968 17.75 -13.14 -13.41
CA ASP A 968 17.33 -14.15 -14.38
C ASP A 968 17.75 -13.82 -15.82
N GLY A 969 18.19 -12.58 -16.09
CA GLY A 969 18.65 -12.13 -17.41
C GLY A 969 17.54 -11.65 -18.35
N GLU A 970 16.30 -11.63 -17.86
CA GLU A 970 15.09 -11.24 -18.58
C GLU A 970 14.90 -9.71 -18.58
N ASP A 971 14.46 -9.13 -19.70
CA ASP A 971 14.31 -7.68 -19.87
C ASP A 971 12.88 -7.23 -19.61
N ASN A 972 12.61 -6.73 -18.40
CA ASN A 972 11.28 -6.30 -17.99
C ASN A 972 11.02 -4.87 -18.48
N LEU A 973 10.07 -4.68 -19.40
CA LEU A 973 9.74 -3.37 -19.96
C LEU A 973 9.23 -2.42 -18.88
N VAL A 974 9.73 -1.18 -18.92
CA VAL A 974 9.24 -0.10 -18.05
C VAL A 974 8.56 0.94 -18.90
N LEU A 975 7.31 1.24 -18.59
CA LEU A 975 6.57 2.34 -19.19
C LEU A 975 6.20 3.38 -18.13
N ALA A 976 6.13 4.66 -18.49
CA ALA A 976 5.75 5.73 -17.59
C ALA A 976 4.48 6.44 -18.10
N ASP A 977 3.50 6.63 -17.23
CA ASP A 977 2.30 7.42 -17.53
C ASP A 977 2.56 8.94 -17.44
N MET A 978 1.52 9.73 -17.71
CA MET A 978 1.59 11.20 -17.64
C MET A 978 1.92 11.74 -16.25
N GLY A 979 1.59 11.00 -15.19
CA GLY A 979 1.90 11.33 -13.81
C GLY A 979 3.29 10.89 -13.36
N CYS A 980 4.17 10.45 -14.28
CA CYS A 980 5.47 9.84 -13.97
C CYS A 980 5.39 8.52 -13.19
N ARG A 981 4.23 7.87 -13.15
CA ARG A 981 4.09 6.56 -12.51
C ARG A 981 4.58 5.50 -13.48
N ASN A 982 5.46 4.65 -13.00
CA ASN A 982 6.05 3.58 -13.80
C ASN A 982 5.24 2.29 -13.66
N THR A 983 4.98 1.62 -14.78
CA THR A 983 4.58 0.21 -14.80
C THR A 983 5.73 -0.62 -15.33
N VAL A 984 6.15 -1.63 -14.56
CA VAL A 984 7.11 -2.63 -15.00
C VAL A 984 6.32 -3.87 -15.41
N PHE A 985 6.48 -4.30 -16.65
CA PHE A 985 5.83 -5.49 -17.20
C PHE A 985 6.80 -6.67 -17.16
N ASN A 986 6.26 -7.86 -16.84
CA ASN A 986 7.02 -9.10 -16.92
C ASN A 986 7.52 -9.29 -18.36
N ALA A 987 8.78 -9.74 -18.52
CA ALA A 987 9.35 -9.95 -19.85
C ALA A 987 8.56 -10.99 -20.67
N LYS A 988 8.12 -12.07 -20.01
CA LYS A 988 7.35 -13.16 -20.61
C LYS A 988 5.86 -12.91 -20.48
N ALA A 989 5.15 -13.11 -21.59
CA ALA A 989 3.70 -13.15 -21.56
C ALA A 989 3.20 -14.44 -20.90
N GLN A 990 2.03 -14.35 -20.30
CA GLN A 990 1.26 -15.46 -19.75
C GLN A 990 0.09 -15.74 -20.70
N SER A 991 -0.30 -17.02 -20.77
CA SER A 991 -1.49 -17.45 -21.50
C SER A 991 -2.42 -18.28 -20.61
N ALA A 992 -3.72 -18.01 -20.67
CA ALA A 992 -4.76 -18.84 -20.07
C ALA A 992 -5.36 -19.85 -21.06
N ALA A 993 -4.82 -19.95 -22.28
CA ALA A 993 -5.39 -20.74 -23.37
C ALA A 993 -5.60 -22.22 -23.01
N GLU A 994 -4.73 -22.80 -22.17
CA GLU A 994 -4.81 -24.20 -21.73
C GLU A 994 -6.05 -24.49 -20.87
N TYR A 995 -6.59 -23.45 -20.21
CA TYR A 995 -7.69 -23.53 -19.25
C TYR A 995 -9.02 -23.08 -19.85
N LEU A 996 -9.08 -22.84 -21.17
CA LEU A 996 -10.30 -22.36 -21.83
C LEU A 996 -11.50 -23.31 -21.68
N PRO A 997 -11.39 -24.64 -21.89
CA PRO A 997 -12.56 -25.52 -21.76
C PRO A 997 -13.25 -25.47 -20.38
N PRO A 998 -12.55 -25.60 -19.23
CA PRO A 998 -13.20 -25.48 -17.93
C PRO A 998 -13.71 -24.06 -17.64
N LEU A 999 -13.02 -23.00 -18.08
CA LEU A 999 -13.51 -21.62 -17.92
C LEU A 999 -14.81 -21.38 -18.71
N ILE A 1000 -14.89 -21.88 -19.95
CA ILE A 1000 -16.10 -21.81 -20.77
C ILE A 1000 -17.23 -22.58 -20.09
N SER A 1001 -16.96 -23.79 -19.61
CA SER A 1001 -17.95 -24.61 -18.90
C SER A 1001 -18.47 -23.93 -17.63
N ALA A 1002 -17.60 -23.21 -16.91
CA ALA A 1002 -17.96 -22.46 -15.71
C ALA A 1002 -18.79 -21.18 -15.98
N GLY A 1003 -18.86 -20.73 -17.25
CA GLY A 1003 -19.69 -19.57 -17.64
C GLY A 1003 -18.93 -18.35 -18.17
N TYR A 1004 -17.61 -18.44 -18.38
CA TYR A 1004 -16.88 -17.34 -19.04
C TYR A 1004 -17.29 -17.23 -20.51
N ARG A 1005 -17.63 -16.02 -20.93
CA ARG A 1005 -18.01 -15.70 -22.32
C ARG A 1005 -17.21 -14.53 -22.90
N ARG A 1006 -16.52 -13.77 -22.04
CA ARG A 1006 -15.68 -12.63 -22.43
C ARG A 1006 -14.22 -12.93 -22.19
N PHE A 1007 -13.41 -12.63 -23.19
CA PHE A 1007 -11.99 -12.94 -23.18
C PHE A 1007 -11.16 -11.74 -23.66
N ARG A 1008 -10.13 -11.38 -22.90
CA ARG A 1008 -9.28 -10.21 -23.23
C ARG A 1008 -7.88 -10.61 -23.63
N ILE A 1009 -7.39 -10.04 -24.73
CA ILE A 1009 -5.99 -10.12 -25.16
C ILE A 1009 -5.34 -8.76 -24.93
N GLU A 1010 -4.32 -8.70 -24.09
CA GLU A 1010 -3.59 -7.45 -23.81
C GLU A 1010 -2.27 -7.38 -24.57
N LEU A 1011 -2.17 -6.40 -25.46
CA LEU A 1011 -0.93 -6.06 -26.15
C LEU A 1011 -0.15 -5.03 -25.31
N VAL A 1012 1.11 -5.33 -25.00
CA VAL A 1012 2.03 -4.42 -24.31
C VAL A 1012 2.98 -3.78 -25.32
N ASP A 1013 3.90 -4.57 -25.86
CA ASP A 1013 4.97 -4.14 -26.76
C ASP A 1013 5.07 -5.02 -28.01
N GLU A 1014 4.06 -5.84 -28.27
CA GLU A 1014 3.93 -6.62 -29.49
C GLU A 1014 3.88 -5.67 -30.71
N PRO A 1015 4.78 -5.86 -31.70
CA PRO A 1015 4.82 -5.01 -32.88
C PRO A 1015 3.65 -5.30 -33.84
N PRO A 1016 3.24 -4.34 -34.69
CA PRO A 1016 2.06 -4.46 -35.54
C PRO A 1016 2.00 -5.74 -36.40
N GLU A 1017 3.16 -6.21 -36.88
CA GLU A 1017 3.28 -7.40 -37.72
C GLU A 1017 2.95 -8.73 -37.01
N VAL A 1018 3.00 -8.79 -35.68
CA VAL A 1018 2.65 -10.02 -34.93
C VAL A 1018 1.21 -10.00 -34.41
N VAL A 1019 0.54 -8.84 -34.42
CA VAL A 1019 -0.81 -8.67 -33.84
C VAL A 1019 -1.82 -9.60 -34.50
N GLU A 1020 -1.90 -9.61 -35.83
CA GLU A 1020 -2.87 -10.47 -36.52
C GLU A 1020 -2.62 -11.98 -36.31
N PRO A 1021 -1.39 -12.51 -36.51
CA PRO A 1021 -1.12 -13.92 -36.23
C PRO A 1021 -1.44 -14.32 -34.79
N LEU A 1022 -1.11 -13.45 -33.82
CA LEU A 1022 -1.42 -13.66 -32.41
C LEU A 1022 -2.93 -13.78 -32.17
N LEU A 1023 -3.69 -12.79 -32.63
CA LEU A 1023 -5.14 -12.77 -32.45
C LEU A 1023 -5.82 -13.94 -33.16
N SER A 1024 -5.37 -14.28 -34.37
CA SER A 1024 -5.88 -15.42 -35.13
C SER A 1024 -5.64 -16.74 -34.38
N GLY A 1025 -4.44 -16.92 -33.81
CA GLY A 1025 -4.12 -18.11 -33.02
C GLY A 1025 -5.00 -18.26 -31.78
N TYR A 1026 -5.24 -17.18 -31.04
CA TYR A 1026 -6.18 -17.22 -29.90
C TYR A 1026 -7.63 -17.47 -30.33
N ALA A 1027 -8.09 -16.87 -31.43
CA ALA A 1027 -9.43 -17.10 -31.95
C ALA A 1027 -9.63 -18.57 -32.38
N GLU A 1028 -8.62 -19.19 -33.04
CA GLU A 1028 -8.65 -20.62 -33.38
C GLU A 1028 -8.72 -21.50 -32.13
N VAL A 1029 -7.89 -21.23 -31.11
CA VAL A 1029 -7.90 -22.01 -29.87
C VAL A 1029 -9.23 -21.86 -29.12
N LEU A 1030 -9.78 -20.65 -29.07
CA LEU A 1030 -11.04 -20.37 -28.39
C LEU A 1030 -12.21 -21.08 -29.06
N GLU A 1031 -12.26 -21.10 -30.39
CA GLU A 1031 -13.26 -21.87 -31.14
C GLU A 1031 -13.15 -23.37 -30.86
N ALA A 1032 -11.92 -23.91 -30.89
CA ALA A 1032 -11.70 -25.33 -30.60
C ALA A 1032 -12.07 -25.68 -29.14
N ALA A 1033 -11.77 -24.80 -28.18
CA ALA A 1033 -12.14 -24.97 -26.78
C ALA A 1033 -13.65 -24.93 -26.57
N TRP A 1034 -14.35 -24.03 -27.27
CA TRP A 1034 -15.80 -23.94 -27.23
C TRP A 1034 -16.45 -25.26 -27.68
N HIS A 1035 -15.97 -25.80 -28.81
CA HIS A 1035 -16.46 -27.10 -29.30
C HIS A 1035 -16.14 -28.28 -28.37
N ALA A 1036 -15.02 -28.23 -27.64
CA ALA A 1036 -14.68 -29.27 -26.66
C ALA A 1036 -15.60 -29.20 -25.42
N ALA A 1037 -15.93 -27.99 -24.94
CA ALA A 1037 -16.81 -27.78 -23.79
C ALA A 1037 -18.28 -28.14 -24.07
N ASP A 1038 -18.79 -27.89 -25.28
CA ASP A 1038 -20.19 -28.16 -25.66
C ASP A 1038 -20.54 -29.67 -25.68
N VAL A 1039 -19.55 -30.57 -25.73
CA VAL A 1039 -19.78 -32.03 -25.81
C VAL A 1039 -19.78 -32.72 -24.44
N GLU A 1040 -18.99 -32.25 -23.46
CA GLU A 1040 -19.02 -32.79 -22.07
C GLU A 1040 -20.44 -32.67 -21.46
N ASP A 1041 -21.18 -31.63 -21.82
CA ASP A 1041 -22.50 -31.33 -21.25
C ASP A 1041 -23.65 -32.12 -21.90
N SER A 1042 -23.43 -32.64 -23.12
CA SER A 1042 -24.41 -33.48 -23.83
C SER A 1042 -24.56 -34.89 -23.23
N GLN A 1043 -23.67 -35.28 -22.29
CA GLN A 1043 -23.64 -36.59 -21.62
C GLN A 1043 -24.29 -36.61 -20.21
N GLY A 1044 -25.17 -35.65 -19.90
CA GLY A 1044 -25.76 -35.38 -18.58
C GLY A 1044 -25.86 -36.53 -17.56
N HIS A 1045 -25.38 -36.27 -16.34
CA HIS A 1045 -25.62 -37.09 -15.14
C HIS A 1045 -27.10 -37.09 -14.72
N GLY A 1046 -27.94 -37.85 -15.44
CA GLY A 1046 -29.27 -38.24 -14.98
C GLY A 1046 -29.22 -39.44 -14.02
N PRO A 1047 -30.15 -39.57 -13.04
CA PRO A 1047 -30.19 -40.74 -12.16
C PRO A 1047 -30.43 -41.99 -13.01
N LEU A 1048 -29.51 -42.96 -12.91
CA LEU A 1048 -29.52 -44.28 -13.56
C LEU A 1048 -30.93 -44.90 -13.56
N ALA A 1049 -31.68 -44.67 -14.63
CA ALA A 1049 -32.83 -45.47 -15.00
C ALA A 1049 -32.31 -46.58 -15.91
N SER A 1050 -32.28 -47.79 -15.37
CA SER A 1050 -31.91 -49.00 -16.09
C SER A 1050 -32.81 -49.20 -17.31
N ASN A 1051 -32.24 -49.07 -18.50
CA ASN A 1051 -32.68 -49.81 -19.68
C ASN A 1051 -31.43 -50.23 -20.48
N HIS A 1052 -31.32 -51.52 -20.72
CA HIS A 1052 -30.36 -52.13 -21.63
C HIS A 1052 -30.83 -51.87 -23.06
N ASP A 1053 -30.00 -51.20 -23.86
CA ASP A 1053 -29.77 -51.40 -25.30
C ASP A 1053 -29.20 -50.10 -25.91
N ASP A 1054 -27.92 -49.72 -25.66
CA ASP A 1054 -27.26 -48.57 -26.35
C ASP A 1054 -25.69 -48.61 -26.27
N ASP A 1055 -25.04 -49.79 -26.36
CA ASP A 1055 -23.56 -49.89 -26.28
C ASP A 1055 -22.80 -49.32 -27.52
N ASP A 1056 -23.44 -49.18 -28.69
CA ASP A 1056 -22.80 -48.67 -29.91
C ASP A 1056 -22.80 -47.12 -29.99
N ASP A 1057 -23.81 -46.45 -29.42
CA ASP A 1057 -23.90 -44.98 -29.41
C ASP A 1057 -22.93 -44.37 -28.38
N ASP A 1058 -22.74 -45.01 -27.22
CA ASP A 1058 -21.73 -44.61 -26.21
C ASP A 1058 -20.29 -44.67 -26.76
N HIS A 1059 -19.98 -45.69 -27.58
CA HIS A 1059 -18.67 -45.83 -28.20
C HIS A 1059 -18.42 -44.77 -29.29
N HIS A 1060 -19.44 -44.40 -30.06
CA HIS A 1060 -19.33 -43.33 -31.06
C HIS A 1060 -19.18 -41.95 -30.41
N GLN A 1061 -19.90 -41.68 -29.32
CA GLN A 1061 -19.81 -40.43 -28.58
C GLN A 1061 -18.46 -40.28 -27.87
N GLN A 1062 -17.94 -41.33 -27.23
CA GLN A 1062 -16.59 -41.32 -26.63
C GLN A 1062 -15.48 -41.10 -27.68
N GLN A 1063 -15.60 -41.69 -28.88
CA GLN A 1063 -14.65 -41.44 -29.96
C GLN A 1063 -14.73 -40.00 -30.48
N GLN A 1064 -15.92 -39.43 -30.56
CA GLN A 1064 -16.12 -38.04 -31.01
C GLN A 1064 -15.54 -37.02 -30.02
N GLN A 1065 -15.76 -37.20 -28.71
CA GLN A 1065 -15.13 -36.40 -27.65
C GLN A 1065 -13.59 -36.49 -27.74
N GLN A 1066 -13.06 -37.72 -27.81
CA GLN A 1066 -11.62 -37.94 -27.91
C GLN A 1066 -11.00 -37.27 -29.15
N HIS A 1067 -11.73 -37.23 -30.27
CA HIS A 1067 -11.30 -36.54 -31.49
C HIS A 1067 -11.28 -35.02 -31.36
N GLN A 1068 -12.26 -34.42 -30.67
CA GLN A 1068 -12.34 -32.98 -30.44
C GLN A 1068 -11.31 -32.50 -29.43
N ASP A 1069 -11.08 -33.25 -28.34
CA ASP A 1069 -10.00 -32.97 -27.38
C ASP A 1069 -8.63 -32.95 -28.07
N LEU A 1070 -8.39 -33.92 -28.97
CA LEU A 1070 -7.16 -33.99 -29.76
C LEU A 1070 -7.01 -32.80 -30.73
N ASP A 1071 -8.10 -32.20 -31.20
CA ASP A 1071 -8.05 -31.03 -32.08
C ASP A 1071 -7.75 -29.75 -31.27
N PHE A 1072 -8.39 -29.56 -30.12
CA PHE A 1072 -8.07 -28.47 -29.19
C PHE A 1072 -6.58 -28.46 -28.82
N TYR A 1073 -6.03 -29.57 -28.34
CA TYR A 1073 -4.61 -29.64 -27.96
C TYR A 1073 -3.66 -29.43 -29.14
N ARG A 1074 -4.07 -29.78 -30.37
CA ARG A 1074 -3.29 -29.53 -31.58
C ARG A 1074 -3.25 -28.05 -31.94
N VAL A 1075 -4.38 -27.37 -31.90
CA VAL A 1075 -4.47 -25.91 -32.14
C VAL A 1075 -3.71 -25.16 -31.05
N LEU A 1076 -3.89 -25.58 -29.79
CA LEU A 1076 -3.17 -25.06 -28.63
C LEU A 1076 -1.65 -25.16 -28.82
N SER A 1077 -1.14 -26.34 -29.19
CA SER A 1077 0.30 -26.53 -29.44
C SER A 1077 0.83 -25.59 -30.52
N ARG A 1078 0.08 -25.36 -31.61
CA ARG A 1078 0.48 -24.41 -32.67
C ARG A 1078 0.56 -22.97 -32.15
N LEU A 1079 -0.39 -22.57 -31.30
CA LEU A 1079 -0.35 -21.25 -30.65
C LEU A 1079 0.90 -21.13 -29.75
N PHE A 1080 1.19 -22.11 -28.90
CA PHE A 1080 2.36 -22.07 -28.03
C PHE A 1080 3.68 -22.07 -28.81
N ASP A 1081 3.80 -22.87 -29.86
CA ASP A 1081 4.96 -22.84 -30.76
C ASP A 1081 5.15 -21.45 -31.37
N PHE A 1082 4.06 -20.78 -31.78
CA PHE A 1082 4.12 -19.39 -32.28
C PHE A 1082 4.54 -18.41 -31.18
N LEU A 1083 3.93 -18.52 -29.99
CA LEU A 1083 4.23 -17.65 -28.85
C LEU A 1083 5.70 -17.74 -28.42
N GLU A 1084 6.34 -18.90 -28.56
CA GLU A 1084 7.79 -19.08 -28.31
C GLU A 1084 8.70 -18.32 -29.30
N THR A 1085 8.17 -17.96 -30.47
CA THR A 1085 8.92 -17.20 -31.48
C THR A 1085 8.80 -15.69 -31.33
N LEU A 1086 7.92 -15.20 -30.47
CA LEU A 1086 7.64 -13.77 -30.35
C LEU A 1086 8.86 -13.00 -29.78
N PRO A 1087 9.28 -11.92 -30.43
CA PRO A 1087 10.31 -11.05 -29.89
C PRO A 1087 9.75 -10.15 -28.77
N ASP A 1088 10.58 -9.84 -27.77
CA ASP A 1088 10.35 -8.68 -26.91
C ASP A 1088 10.68 -7.37 -27.65
N SER A 1089 10.40 -6.23 -27.02
CA SER A 1089 10.76 -4.89 -27.52
C SER A 1089 12.26 -4.66 -27.72
N ASN A 1090 13.15 -5.54 -27.24
CA ASN A 1090 14.58 -5.51 -27.52
C ASN A 1090 15.00 -6.49 -28.63
N GLY A 1091 14.04 -7.12 -29.32
CA GLY A 1091 14.27 -8.08 -30.40
C GLY A 1091 14.80 -9.44 -29.94
N ARG A 1092 14.70 -9.77 -28.66
CA ARG A 1092 15.06 -11.09 -28.10
C ARG A 1092 13.84 -11.99 -28.18
N ALA A 1093 13.97 -13.20 -28.71
CA ALA A 1093 12.88 -14.17 -28.64
C ALA A 1093 12.60 -14.52 -27.17
N HIS A 1094 11.37 -14.30 -26.72
CA HIS A 1094 10.92 -14.66 -25.39
C HIS A 1094 9.75 -15.62 -25.48
N GLY A 1095 9.83 -16.72 -24.73
CA GLY A 1095 8.74 -17.68 -24.63
C GLY A 1095 7.56 -17.16 -23.82
N VAL A 1096 6.42 -17.83 -23.98
CA VAL A 1096 5.27 -17.69 -23.06
C VAL A 1096 5.42 -18.68 -21.91
N THR A 1097 5.03 -18.26 -20.73
CA THR A 1097 4.90 -19.17 -19.58
C THR A 1097 3.45 -19.57 -19.40
N ASP A 1098 3.21 -20.84 -19.13
CA ASP A 1098 2.00 -21.27 -18.40
C ASP A 1098 1.93 -20.41 -17.13
N GLY A 1099 0.90 -19.57 -17.03
CA GLY A 1099 0.83 -18.47 -16.07
C GLY A 1099 0.81 -18.94 -14.60
N SER A 1100 0.51 -18.03 -13.68
CA SER A 1100 0.17 -18.38 -12.29
C SER A 1100 -1.11 -19.23 -12.15
N LEU A 1101 -1.71 -19.62 -13.28
CA LEU A 1101 -2.92 -20.44 -13.39
C LEU A 1101 -2.70 -21.93 -13.10
N ARG A 1102 -1.50 -22.33 -12.66
CA ARG A 1102 -1.19 -23.73 -12.35
C ARG A 1102 -2.20 -24.33 -11.36
N PRO A 1103 -2.78 -25.50 -11.66
CA PRO A 1103 -3.66 -26.20 -10.73
C PRO A 1103 -2.94 -26.53 -9.41
N VAL A 1104 -3.65 -26.42 -8.29
CA VAL A 1104 -3.09 -26.76 -6.96
C VAL A 1104 -2.92 -28.28 -6.80
N SER A 1105 -3.65 -29.08 -7.59
CA SER A 1105 -3.57 -30.54 -7.53
C SER A 1105 -3.18 -31.16 -8.88
N GLU A 1106 -1.99 -31.78 -8.95
CA GLU A 1106 -1.60 -32.69 -10.04
C GLU A 1106 -2.55 -33.92 -10.16
N ARG A 1107 -3.44 -34.13 -9.18
CA ARG A 1107 -4.31 -35.31 -9.11
C ARG A 1107 -5.53 -35.24 -10.03
N ALA A 1108 -6.16 -34.08 -10.22
CA ALA A 1108 -7.32 -33.95 -11.12
C ALA A 1108 -6.93 -33.99 -12.61
N TRP A 1109 -5.74 -33.49 -12.95
CA TRP A 1109 -5.27 -33.40 -14.34
C TRP A 1109 -4.65 -34.69 -14.88
N SER A 1110 -4.26 -35.63 -14.00
CA SER A 1110 -3.71 -36.92 -14.41
C SER A 1110 -4.73 -37.84 -15.10
N SER A 1111 -6.03 -37.62 -14.87
CA SER A 1111 -7.12 -38.33 -15.55
C SER A 1111 -7.53 -37.73 -16.90
N LEU A 1112 -7.16 -36.47 -17.17
CA LEU A 1112 -7.51 -35.74 -18.41
C LEU A 1112 -6.37 -35.67 -19.43
N ARG A 1113 -5.19 -36.23 -19.13
CA ARG A 1113 -4.21 -36.52 -20.19
C ARG A 1113 -4.57 -37.85 -20.83
N PRO A 1114 -5.00 -37.90 -22.11
CA PRO A 1114 -4.75 -39.09 -22.90
C PRO A 1114 -3.24 -39.32 -22.82
N THR A 1115 -2.83 -40.57 -22.63
CA THR A 1115 -1.43 -40.98 -22.69
C THR A 1115 -0.86 -40.75 -24.10
N ALA A 1116 -0.64 -39.49 -24.48
CA ALA A 1116 0.05 -39.06 -25.69
C ALA A 1116 1.56 -39.08 -25.43
N ARG A 1117 2.07 -40.27 -25.11
CA ARG A 1117 3.46 -40.66 -25.35
C ARG A 1117 3.45 -41.89 -26.24
N ARG A 1118 3.10 -41.69 -27.51
CA ARG A 1118 3.54 -42.53 -28.63
C ARG A 1118 3.57 -41.70 -29.91
#